data_AF-A0A8J4QVV0-F1
#
_entry.id   AF-A0A8J4QVV0-F1
#
_cell.length_a   1.000
_cell.length_b   1.000
_cell.length_c   1.000
_cell.angle_alpha   90.00
_cell.angle_beta   90.00
_cell.angle_gamma   90.00
#
_symmetry.space_group_name_H-M   'P 1'
#
loop_
_entity.id
_entity.type
_entity.pdbx_description
1 polymer ?
#
loop_
_entity_poly.entity_id
_entity_poly.type
_entity_poly.pdbx_seq_one_letter_code
_entity_poly.pdbx_strand_id
1 'polypeptide(L)'
;MAFLATENASSSSSVPPSSTPGCIYEHDVFLSFRGTDTRNNFTDHLYDRLKQVGISTFRDDERLEQGTEINSGLLRAIDESKIAVVVLSKQYASSSWCLIELAKIVECMDKKKLTVLPVFHYVDPSDVRNQRGSFAEAFAKHENRFEDDDVKTWRAALTEVASLSGWHLKDNSESEVIKEIIQRINSELDREVPLVSEHLVGMDSRVKELLDLCLAERAKGLNDDEALELFSLKAFKKPHPEENYVDLSINFVNYANGLPLALRVLGSSLFGKTLDVWRSARDKLEAKPNRDIMDVLKLSVDRLDDTQRDLFLDIAFLFEDMANYCIRDTLESLGHYTYDIDVLQDKSLITITSNGALWMHDLLKEMGRDIVYREFPEEPGKRSRLWSYKDVLRVLTSNAGTEAVKGIMLNMPIEAKERLSAEAFSKMKILRFLKIGYVYPPRDRIGGPIQLPQGLSYLSNELRVIDWHGYPLKSMPTSFQPNKLVELRMRYSDIKQLWKGIMMLNELKLIDLSDSQNLIEIPDLSGAPNLKQLILQRCTRLYNIHASLGDLKRLIRLDLNGCKCLKSLPHKINLEALEFFNLSGCSKLKKFPYIVENMPRLWKLNLSETAIKDLSLLVIHSTGLIKLDLRDCKNLSSLPIAICRLMSLKTLNLSGCSKLDELPENLGKIEGLEKLDLSGTAITSLPSSIVHLKNLKVLSLSGCVGLSSNKLTRFPLMQPRRSPDPMGMLERSLIGLCSLTELDLSYCNVQTIPNVLGCLSSLDILRLRGNNFVCLPESIIQLSNLRYLDIDIISLIPRVQ
;
A
#
# COMPACT_ATOMS: atom_id res chain seq x y z
N MET A 1 -60.43 18.10 -17.27
CA MET A 1 -59.16 18.72 -17.72
C MET A 1 -58.92 19.90 -16.79
N ALA A 2 -57.93 19.78 -15.89
CA ALA A 2 -56.68 20.57 -15.92
C ALA A 2 -56.96 22.08 -15.71
N PHE A 3 -56.40 22.82 -14.76
CA PHE A 3 -55.21 22.68 -13.92
C PHE A 3 -55.30 23.85 -12.92
N LEU A 4 -54.71 23.71 -11.72
CA LEU A 4 -53.94 24.72 -10.97
C LEU A 4 -54.03 24.46 -9.47
N ALA A 5 -52.90 24.00 -8.95
CA ALA A 5 -52.66 23.65 -7.57
C ALA A 5 -52.35 24.90 -6.73
N THR A 6 -52.91 24.89 -5.52
CA THR A 6 -52.47 25.64 -4.34
C THR A 6 -51.22 24.99 -3.76
N GLU A 7 -50.25 25.78 -3.28
CA GLU A 7 -49.56 25.42 -2.03
C GLU A 7 -48.87 26.59 -1.32
N ASN A 8 -48.75 26.38 -0.01
CA ASN A 8 -48.58 27.31 1.10
C ASN A 8 -47.21 28.00 1.22
N ALA A 9 -47.25 29.17 1.85
CA ALA A 9 -46.10 29.85 2.45
C ALA A 9 -45.60 29.12 3.72
N SER A 10 -44.29 28.96 3.84
CA SER A 10 -43.61 28.70 5.11
C SER A 10 -42.31 29.52 5.19
N SER A 11 -42.09 30.09 6.37
CA SER A 11 -41.08 31.07 6.71
C SER A 11 -39.65 30.51 6.75
N SER A 12 -38.72 31.12 6.01
CA SER A 12 -37.28 30.89 6.17
C SER A 12 -36.67 31.94 7.11
N SER A 13 -36.23 31.52 8.31
CA SER A 13 -35.32 32.31 9.15
C SER A 13 -33.89 32.06 8.70
N SER A 14 -33.25 33.07 8.10
CA SER A 14 -31.83 33.05 7.75
C SER A 14 -30.96 33.26 9.00
N VAL A 15 -30.04 32.32 9.24
CA VAL A 15 -28.92 32.46 10.17
C VAL A 15 -27.77 33.14 9.40
N PRO A 16 -27.11 34.18 9.93
CA PRO A 16 -25.97 34.80 9.25
C PRO A 16 -24.72 33.90 9.35
N PRO A 17 -23.83 33.88 8.34
CA PRO A 17 -22.60 33.10 8.43
C PRO A 17 -21.64 33.76 9.44
N SER A 18 -21.12 32.93 10.33
CA SER A 18 -20.11 33.29 11.33
C SER A 18 -18.77 33.57 10.64
N SER A 19 -18.40 34.84 10.50
CA SER A 19 -17.01 35.22 10.22
C SER A 19 -16.22 35.20 11.52
N THR A 20 -15.24 34.31 11.61
CA THR A 20 -14.21 34.32 12.65
C THR A 20 -13.40 35.61 12.49
N PRO A 21 -13.28 36.48 13.51
CA PRO A 21 -12.47 37.67 13.39
C PRO A 21 -10.99 37.28 13.55
N GLY A 22 -10.23 37.22 12.44
CA GLY A 22 -8.78 37.02 12.54
C GLY A 22 -7.96 36.61 11.31
N CYS A 23 -8.54 36.33 10.13
CA CYS A 23 -7.73 36.03 8.93
C CYS A 23 -8.12 36.94 7.76
N ILE A 24 -7.16 37.68 7.21
CA ILE A 24 -7.35 38.69 6.15
C ILE A 24 -7.15 38.09 4.74
N TYR A 25 -6.66 36.84 4.64
CA TYR A 25 -6.28 36.18 3.38
C TYR A 25 -7.06 34.86 3.20
N GLU A 26 -7.55 34.59 1.98
CA GLU A 26 -8.28 33.36 1.63
C GLU A 26 -7.32 32.26 1.15
N HIS A 27 -6.14 32.65 0.64
CA HIS A 27 -5.07 31.75 0.20
C HIS A 27 -3.72 32.16 0.79
N ASP A 28 -2.88 31.18 1.12
CA ASP A 28 -1.51 31.45 1.57
C ASP A 28 -0.61 31.80 0.37
N VAL A 29 -0.79 31.08 -0.74
CA VAL A 29 0.07 31.17 -1.94
C VAL A 29 -0.76 31.28 -3.22
N PHE A 30 -0.41 32.20 -4.11
CA PHE A 30 -0.86 32.27 -5.50
C PHE A 30 0.23 31.76 -6.45
N LEU A 31 -0.09 30.83 -7.35
CA LEU A 31 0.84 30.36 -8.40
C LEU A 31 0.55 31.04 -9.74
N SER A 32 1.47 31.88 -10.22
CA SER A 32 1.44 32.41 -11.59
C SER A 32 2.44 31.66 -12.48
N PHE A 33 1.95 31.13 -13.60
CA PHE A 33 2.77 30.31 -14.50
C PHE A 33 2.16 30.24 -15.89
N ARG A 34 2.97 29.82 -16.87
CA ARG A 34 2.48 29.56 -18.22
C ARG A 34 1.97 28.13 -18.32
N GLY A 35 0.65 27.99 -18.43
CA GLY A 35 0.00 26.67 -18.46
C GLY A 35 0.52 25.68 -19.52
N THR A 36 0.91 26.17 -20.71
CA THR A 36 1.46 25.28 -21.77
C THR A 36 2.86 24.76 -21.47
N ASP A 37 3.60 25.42 -20.58
CA ASP A 37 5.03 25.18 -20.39
C ASP A 37 5.28 24.35 -19.14
N THR A 38 4.61 24.69 -18.04
CA THR A 38 4.96 24.15 -16.71
C THR A 38 3.82 23.46 -15.96
N ARG A 39 2.59 23.46 -16.49
CA ARG A 39 1.40 22.97 -15.77
C ARG A 39 1.49 21.52 -15.31
N ASN A 40 1.97 20.63 -16.18
CA ASN A 40 1.99 19.17 -15.95
C ASN A 40 3.40 18.65 -15.56
N ASN A 41 4.30 19.54 -15.11
CA ASN A 41 5.65 19.18 -14.68
C ASN A 41 6.02 19.92 -13.37
N PHE A 42 7.01 20.82 -13.39
CA PHE A 42 7.47 21.61 -12.25
C PHE A 42 6.34 22.28 -11.46
N THR A 43 5.38 22.95 -12.11
CA THR A 43 4.28 23.62 -11.38
C THR A 43 3.33 22.61 -10.75
N ASP A 44 3.10 21.44 -11.37
CA ASP A 44 2.29 20.37 -10.78
C ASP A 44 2.96 19.82 -9.51
N HIS A 45 4.25 19.50 -9.60
CA HIS A 45 5.04 18.99 -8.49
C HIS A 45 5.15 20.01 -7.34
N LEU A 46 5.31 21.30 -7.66
CA LEU A 46 5.31 22.37 -6.65
C LEU A 46 3.94 22.49 -5.98
N TYR A 47 2.86 22.47 -6.75
CA TYR A 47 1.50 22.57 -6.23
C TYR A 47 1.12 21.37 -5.35
N ASP A 48 1.40 20.16 -5.82
CA ASP A 48 1.21 18.93 -5.05
C ASP A 48 2.00 18.98 -3.75
N ARG A 49 3.23 19.49 -3.80
CA ARG A 49 4.05 19.60 -2.60
C ARG A 49 3.51 20.63 -1.61
N LEU A 50 3.07 21.81 -2.09
CA LEU A 50 2.41 22.83 -1.28
C LEU A 50 1.15 22.28 -0.58
N LYS A 51 0.32 21.53 -1.32
CA LYS A 51 -0.85 20.84 -0.75
C LYS A 51 -0.48 19.79 0.29
N GLN A 52 0.54 18.96 0.01
CA GLN A 52 1.00 17.93 0.95
C GLN A 52 1.50 18.49 2.28
N VAL A 53 2.02 19.72 2.29
CA VAL A 53 2.49 20.39 3.51
C VAL A 53 1.44 21.31 4.14
N GLY A 54 0.19 21.29 3.64
CA GLY A 54 -0.93 22.01 4.22
C GLY A 54 -1.01 23.50 3.89
N ILE A 55 -0.27 23.98 2.87
CA ILE A 55 -0.29 25.40 2.46
C ILE A 55 -1.45 25.63 1.49
N SER A 56 -2.40 26.51 1.86
CA SER A 56 -3.55 26.89 1.03
C SER A 56 -3.06 27.60 -0.23
N THR A 57 -3.12 26.91 -1.37
CA THR A 57 -2.54 27.41 -2.62
C THR A 57 -3.60 27.55 -3.70
N PHE A 58 -3.72 28.76 -4.25
CA PHE A 58 -4.50 29.00 -5.45
C PHE A 58 -3.68 28.67 -6.70
N ARG A 59 -4.18 27.72 -7.48
CA ARG A 59 -3.69 27.37 -8.82
C ARG A 59 -4.89 27.41 -9.75
N ASP A 60 -4.75 28.06 -10.89
CA ASP A 60 -5.79 28.10 -11.91
C ASP A 60 -5.97 26.70 -12.54
N ASP A 61 -6.77 25.88 -11.87
CA ASP A 61 -7.32 24.60 -12.33
C ASP A 61 -8.60 24.91 -13.12
N GLU A 62 -8.69 24.45 -14.38
CA GLU A 62 -9.86 24.67 -15.23
C GLU A 62 -11.19 24.24 -14.55
N ARG A 63 -11.91 25.23 -14.00
CA ARG A 63 -13.38 25.37 -13.84
C ARG A 63 -13.68 26.54 -12.90
N LEU A 64 -13.54 27.76 -13.41
CA LEU A 64 -14.32 28.88 -12.89
C LEU A 64 -15.80 28.54 -13.07
N GLU A 65 -16.64 28.82 -12.08
CA GLU A 65 -18.08 28.54 -12.11
C GLU A 65 -18.71 29.05 -13.41
N GLN A 66 -19.41 28.16 -14.14
CA GLN A 66 -20.09 28.52 -15.39
C GLN A 66 -21.06 29.68 -15.14
N GLY A 67 -20.70 30.88 -15.62
CA GLY A 67 -21.55 32.07 -15.55
C GLY A 67 -20.94 33.33 -14.92
N THR A 68 -19.68 33.32 -14.45
CA THR A 68 -19.00 34.53 -13.93
C THR A 68 -17.90 35.03 -14.88
N GLU A 69 -17.67 36.35 -14.91
CA GLU A 69 -16.57 36.94 -15.68
C GLU A 69 -15.22 36.49 -15.12
N ILE A 70 -14.51 35.67 -15.91
CA ILE A 70 -13.21 35.02 -15.62
C ILE A 70 -12.16 35.97 -15.00
N ASN A 71 -12.25 37.26 -15.32
CA ASN A 71 -11.30 38.30 -14.91
C ASN A 71 -11.39 38.66 -13.41
N SER A 72 -12.60 38.68 -12.83
CA SER A 72 -12.80 39.19 -11.46
C SER A 72 -12.33 38.24 -10.37
N GLY A 73 -12.55 36.92 -10.53
CA GLY A 73 -12.19 35.91 -9.53
C GLY A 73 -10.68 35.70 -9.43
N LEU A 74 -9.97 35.72 -10.56
CA LEU A 74 -8.53 35.51 -10.61
C LEU A 74 -7.74 36.68 -9.99
N LEU A 75 -8.11 37.92 -10.34
CA LEU A 75 -7.49 39.11 -9.74
C LEU A 75 -7.80 39.23 -8.25
N ARG A 76 -8.99 38.77 -7.82
CA ARG A 76 -9.37 38.69 -6.41
C ARG A 76 -8.52 37.68 -5.65
N ALA A 77 -8.26 36.50 -6.23
CA ALA A 77 -7.38 35.51 -5.61
C ALA A 77 -5.94 36.02 -5.39
N ILE A 78 -5.40 36.83 -6.32
CA ILE A 78 -4.11 37.52 -6.12
C ILE A 78 -4.21 38.51 -4.95
N ASP A 79 -5.30 39.29 -4.92
CA ASP A 79 -5.58 40.27 -3.88
C ASP A 79 -5.78 39.68 -2.47
N GLU A 80 -6.18 38.41 -2.40
CA GLU A 80 -6.47 37.62 -1.19
C GLU A 80 -5.35 36.62 -0.84
N SER A 81 -4.20 36.70 -1.52
CA SER A 81 -3.03 35.87 -1.25
C SER A 81 -1.96 36.61 -0.45
N LYS A 82 -1.21 35.89 0.39
CA LYS A 82 -0.07 36.46 1.16
C LYS A 82 1.25 36.38 0.40
N ILE A 83 1.43 35.33 -0.40
CA ILE A 83 2.64 35.07 -1.19
C ILE A 83 2.26 34.79 -2.64
N ALA A 84 3.02 35.28 -3.62
CA ALA A 84 2.89 34.89 -5.01
C ALA A 84 4.19 34.24 -5.52
N VAL A 85 4.10 33.01 -6.01
CA VAL A 85 5.21 32.32 -6.68
C VAL A 85 5.02 32.47 -8.19
N VAL A 86 6.00 33.09 -8.85
CA VAL A 86 5.95 33.39 -10.29
C VAL A 86 6.93 32.50 -11.03
N VAL A 87 6.42 31.52 -11.78
CA VAL A 87 7.22 30.58 -12.56
C VAL A 87 7.43 31.12 -13.98
N LEU A 88 8.57 31.76 -14.19
CA LEU A 88 8.98 32.40 -15.44
C LEU A 88 9.57 31.36 -16.39
N SER A 89 8.81 30.97 -17.42
CA SER A 89 9.22 30.04 -18.49
C SER A 89 9.51 30.78 -19.80
N LYS A 90 10.07 30.08 -20.78
CA LYS A 90 10.46 30.66 -22.09
C LYS A 90 9.31 31.34 -22.82
N GLN A 91 8.08 30.84 -22.70
CA GLN A 91 6.88 31.41 -23.36
C GLN A 91 5.96 32.14 -22.36
N TYR A 92 6.43 32.48 -21.17
CA TYR A 92 5.60 33.16 -20.17
C TYR A 92 5.00 34.47 -20.71
N ALA A 93 5.83 35.34 -21.28
CA ALA A 93 5.40 36.63 -21.82
C ALA A 93 4.56 36.52 -23.10
N SER A 94 4.42 35.35 -23.74
CA SER A 94 3.55 35.23 -24.92
C SER A 94 2.06 35.25 -24.55
N SER A 95 1.73 35.05 -23.27
CA SER A 95 0.36 35.10 -22.76
C SER A 95 0.05 36.46 -22.16
N SER A 96 -0.95 37.16 -22.70
CA SER A 96 -1.45 38.40 -22.10
C SER A 96 -2.03 38.14 -20.69
N TRP A 97 -2.60 36.96 -20.44
CA TRP A 97 -3.11 36.57 -19.12
C TRP A 97 -2.00 36.52 -18.06
N CYS A 98 -0.89 35.83 -18.34
CA CYS A 98 0.26 35.81 -17.42
C CYS A 98 0.81 37.22 -17.17
N LEU A 99 0.80 38.11 -18.18
CA LEU A 99 1.26 39.49 -18.02
C LEU A 99 0.28 40.36 -17.21
N ILE A 100 -1.04 40.15 -17.35
CA ILE A 100 -2.06 40.81 -16.53
C ILE A 100 -1.96 40.37 -15.07
N GLU A 101 -1.81 39.07 -14.81
CA GLU A 101 -1.56 38.54 -13.46
C GLU A 101 -0.29 39.14 -12.85
N LEU A 102 0.80 39.19 -13.63
CA LEU A 102 2.07 39.73 -13.17
C LEU A 102 1.99 41.21 -12.79
N ALA A 103 1.30 42.02 -13.61
CA ALA A 103 1.06 43.42 -13.30
C ALA A 103 0.24 43.59 -12.02
N LYS A 104 -0.77 42.73 -11.81
CA LYS A 104 -1.55 42.72 -10.56
C LYS A 104 -0.72 42.30 -9.35
N ILE A 105 0.13 41.28 -9.49
CA ILE A 105 1.04 40.82 -8.44
C ILE A 105 1.98 41.95 -8.01
N VAL A 106 2.56 42.69 -8.97
CA VAL A 106 3.42 43.85 -8.68
C VAL A 106 2.64 44.97 -8.00
N GLU A 107 1.42 45.25 -8.46
CA GLU A 107 0.54 46.21 -7.78
C GLU A 107 0.26 45.81 -6.30
N CYS A 108 0.01 44.53 -6.05
CA CYS A 108 -0.22 44.00 -4.70
C CYS A 108 1.06 43.93 -3.86
N MET A 109 2.23 43.75 -4.48
CA MET A 109 3.52 43.81 -3.82
C MET A 109 3.73 45.20 -3.19
N ASP A 110 3.43 46.26 -3.94
CA ASP A 110 3.55 47.64 -3.45
C ASP A 110 2.45 48.03 -2.45
N LYS A 111 1.18 47.70 -2.76
CA LYS A 111 0.04 48.20 -1.97
C LYS A 111 -0.30 47.35 -0.76
N LYS A 112 -0.06 46.03 -0.81
CA LYS A 112 -0.53 45.05 0.18
C LYS A 112 0.58 44.24 0.84
N LYS A 113 1.86 44.55 0.54
CA LYS A 113 3.03 43.82 1.02
C LYS A 113 3.00 42.32 0.67
N LEU A 114 2.41 41.99 -0.48
CA LEU A 114 2.46 40.62 -1.03
C LEU A 114 3.93 40.22 -1.24
N THR A 115 4.34 39.06 -0.71
CA THR A 115 5.70 38.56 -0.93
C THR A 115 5.78 37.87 -2.29
N VAL A 116 6.68 38.34 -3.17
CA VAL A 116 6.85 37.77 -4.52
C VAL A 116 8.11 36.90 -4.58
N LEU A 117 7.95 35.67 -5.08
CA LEU A 117 8.99 34.65 -5.16
C LEU A 117 9.18 34.19 -6.62
N PRO A 118 10.17 34.72 -7.36
CA PRO A 118 10.38 34.31 -8.75
C PRO A 118 11.13 32.99 -8.88
N VAL A 119 10.70 32.16 -9.83
CA VAL A 119 11.36 30.91 -10.24
C VAL A 119 11.66 30.97 -11.73
N PHE A 120 12.94 30.88 -12.10
CA PHE A 120 13.39 30.94 -13.48
C PHE A 120 13.49 29.52 -14.07
N HIS A 121 12.43 29.11 -14.77
CA HIS A 121 12.27 27.77 -15.34
C HIS A 121 12.97 27.65 -16.70
N TYR A 122 14.23 27.20 -16.65
CA TYR A 122 15.14 27.05 -17.80
C TYR A 122 15.25 28.32 -18.68
N VAL A 123 15.19 29.49 -18.03
CA VAL A 123 15.40 30.82 -18.64
C VAL A 123 16.48 31.58 -17.89
N ASP A 124 17.21 32.45 -18.59
CA ASP A 124 18.17 33.35 -17.96
C ASP A 124 17.42 34.57 -17.37
N PRO A 125 17.58 34.88 -16.06
CA PRO A 125 16.96 36.06 -15.44
C PRO A 125 17.28 37.36 -16.16
N SER A 126 18.48 37.46 -16.75
CA SER A 126 18.92 38.64 -17.49
C SER A 126 18.12 38.83 -18.78
N ASP A 127 17.73 37.72 -19.43
CA ASP A 127 16.88 37.76 -20.62
C ASP A 127 15.44 38.13 -20.25
N VAL A 128 14.94 37.67 -19.09
CA VAL A 128 13.62 38.08 -18.59
C VAL A 128 13.61 39.57 -18.20
N ARG A 129 14.62 40.01 -17.44
CA ARG A 129 14.75 41.39 -16.92
C ARG A 129 14.95 42.43 -18.01
N ASN A 130 15.70 42.09 -19.06
CA ASN A 130 15.94 42.99 -20.19
C ASN A 130 15.03 42.68 -21.39
N GLN A 131 14.06 41.78 -21.23
CA GLN A 131 13.14 41.29 -22.25
C GLN A 131 13.84 40.96 -23.58
N ARG A 132 14.87 40.10 -23.54
CA ARG A 132 15.65 39.63 -24.69
C ARG A 132 15.16 38.27 -25.17
N GLY A 133 15.56 37.87 -26.38
CA GLY A 133 15.21 36.57 -26.95
C GLY A 133 13.69 36.38 -27.09
N SER A 134 13.15 35.28 -26.56
CA SER A 134 11.73 34.95 -26.67
C SER A 134 10.80 35.98 -26.00
N PHE A 135 11.29 36.71 -25.00
CA PHE A 135 10.54 37.79 -24.36
C PHE A 135 10.44 39.02 -25.26
N ALA A 136 11.50 39.36 -26.01
CA ALA A 136 11.48 40.45 -27.00
C ALA A 136 10.44 40.16 -28.10
N GLU A 137 10.46 38.94 -28.63
CA GLU A 137 9.53 38.49 -29.66
C GLU A 137 8.07 38.49 -29.18
N ALA A 138 7.83 38.12 -27.92
CA ALA A 138 6.51 38.16 -27.31
C ALA A 138 5.98 39.58 -27.19
N PHE A 139 6.78 40.52 -26.69
CA PHE A 139 6.35 41.92 -26.58
C PHE A 139 6.17 42.61 -27.93
N ALA A 140 7.01 42.32 -28.92
CA ALA A 140 6.80 42.84 -30.29
C ALA A 140 5.43 42.41 -30.87
N LYS A 141 4.91 41.23 -30.48
CA LYS A 141 3.57 40.79 -30.86
C LYS A 141 2.47 41.53 -30.08
N HIS A 142 2.69 41.84 -28.80
CA HIS A 142 1.71 42.54 -27.98
C HIS A 142 1.61 44.02 -28.31
N GLU A 143 2.71 44.68 -28.69
CA GLU A 143 2.73 46.07 -29.18
C GLU A 143 1.83 46.29 -30.40
N ASN A 144 1.59 45.24 -31.19
CA ASN A 144 0.68 45.30 -32.33
C ASN A 144 -0.80 45.04 -31.95
N ARG A 145 -1.09 44.63 -30.71
CA ARG A 145 -2.40 44.09 -30.30
C ARG A 145 -3.05 44.81 -29.12
N PHE A 146 -2.26 45.50 -28.29
CA PHE A 146 -2.70 46.16 -27.07
C PHE A 146 -2.24 47.62 -27.05
N GLU A 147 -2.84 48.41 -26.16
CA GLU A 147 -2.46 49.81 -26.00
C GLU A 147 -1.03 49.94 -25.45
N ASP A 148 -0.33 50.99 -25.86
CA ASP A 148 1.07 51.22 -25.46
C ASP A 148 1.25 51.25 -23.94
N ASP A 149 0.25 51.74 -23.20
CA ASP A 149 0.32 51.87 -21.75
C ASP A 149 0.18 50.52 -21.02
N ASP A 150 -0.62 49.58 -21.54
CA ASP A 150 -0.70 48.22 -21.03
C ASP A 150 0.63 47.48 -21.23
N VAL A 151 1.20 47.61 -22.43
CA VAL A 151 2.48 46.97 -22.76
C VAL A 151 3.62 47.53 -21.93
N LYS A 152 3.67 48.85 -21.71
CA LYS A 152 4.64 49.48 -20.79
C LYS A 152 4.49 48.94 -19.37
N THR A 153 3.25 48.80 -18.88
CA THR A 153 2.96 48.26 -17.54
C THR A 153 3.47 46.82 -17.42
N TRP A 154 3.20 45.97 -18.41
CA TRP A 154 3.68 44.60 -18.42
C TRP A 154 5.21 44.49 -18.50
N ARG A 155 5.86 45.36 -19.30
CA ARG A 155 7.32 45.43 -19.36
C ARG A 155 7.93 45.84 -18.03
N ALA A 156 7.33 46.82 -17.34
CA ALA A 156 7.76 47.25 -16.02
C ALA A 156 7.62 46.12 -14.98
N ALA A 157 6.44 45.49 -14.91
CA ALA A 157 6.18 44.39 -13.97
C ALA A 157 7.13 43.20 -14.16
N LEU A 158 7.42 42.84 -15.41
CA LEU A 158 8.36 41.76 -15.72
C LEU A 158 9.81 42.12 -15.37
N THR A 159 10.21 43.37 -15.60
CA THR A 159 11.53 43.88 -15.20
C THR A 159 11.69 43.83 -13.68
N GLU A 160 10.65 44.20 -12.95
CA GLU A 160 10.63 44.27 -11.49
C GLU A 160 10.71 42.88 -10.85
N VAL A 161 9.83 41.96 -11.24
CA VAL A 161 9.86 40.57 -10.72
C VAL A 161 11.16 39.86 -11.09
N ALA A 162 11.71 40.08 -12.29
CA ALA A 162 13.00 39.52 -12.69
C ALA A 162 14.21 40.19 -12.01
N SER A 163 14.02 41.30 -11.30
CA SER A 163 15.05 41.96 -10.49
C SER A 163 15.10 41.44 -9.06
N LEU A 164 14.09 40.67 -8.61
CA LEU A 164 14.08 40.01 -7.32
C LEU A 164 15.00 38.78 -7.30
N SER A 165 15.51 38.43 -6.12
CA SER A 165 16.26 37.19 -5.91
C SER A 165 15.31 36.00 -5.99
N GLY A 166 15.68 34.99 -6.78
CA GLY A 166 14.86 33.81 -7.04
C GLY A 166 15.68 32.55 -7.30
N TRP A 167 15.00 31.49 -7.70
CA TRP A 167 15.63 30.19 -7.98
C TRP A 167 15.86 29.97 -9.46
N HIS A 168 17.03 29.41 -9.81
CA HIS A 168 17.40 29.06 -11.17
C HIS A 168 17.39 27.55 -11.34
N LEU A 169 16.45 27.04 -12.15
CA LEU A 169 16.29 25.59 -12.38
C LEU A 169 17.34 24.99 -13.33
N LYS A 170 18.05 25.83 -14.08
CA LYS A 170 19.12 25.36 -14.98
C LYS A 170 20.32 24.78 -14.22
N ASP A 171 20.56 25.27 -13.00
CA ASP A 171 21.77 24.97 -12.23
C ASP A 171 21.50 24.07 -11.01
N ASN A 172 20.24 23.71 -10.74
CA ASN A 172 19.82 22.98 -9.53
C ASN A 172 18.79 21.89 -9.85
N SER A 173 18.68 20.89 -8.98
CA SER A 173 17.63 19.87 -9.09
C SER A 173 16.25 20.47 -8.81
N GLU A 174 15.26 20.20 -9.67
CA GLU A 174 13.89 20.70 -9.50
C GLU A 174 13.30 20.34 -8.12
N SER A 175 13.64 19.15 -7.61
CA SER A 175 13.19 18.68 -6.30
C SER A 175 13.82 19.43 -5.13
N GLU A 176 15.07 19.91 -5.28
CA GLU A 176 15.75 20.70 -4.26
C GLU A 176 15.21 22.13 -4.23
N VAL A 177 15.03 22.74 -5.41
CA VAL A 177 14.39 24.05 -5.55
C VAL A 177 12.99 24.06 -4.95
N ILE A 178 12.18 23.02 -5.20
CA ILE A 178 10.85 22.89 -4.57
C ILE A 178 10.98 22.86 -3.04
N LYS A 179 11.94 22.11 -2.47
CA LYS A 179 12.13 22.08 -1.00
C LYS A 179 12.49 23.45 -0.45
N GLU A 180 13.38 24.18 -1.11
CA GLU A 180 13.79 25.53 -0.69
C GLU A 180 12.64 26.54 -0.78
N ILE A 181 11.84 26.49 -1.86
CA ILE A 181 10.63 27.32 -2.01
C ILE A 181 9.67 27.06 -0.84
N ILE A 182 9.40 25.79 -0.50
CA ILE A 182 8.53 25.43 0.63
C ILE A 182 9.09 25.93 1.96
N GLN A 183 10.40 25.80 2.20
CA GLN A 183 11.03 26.31 3.42
C GLN A 183 10.91 27.84 3.53
N ARG A 184 11.14 28.55 2.42
CA ARG A 184 11.00 30.01 2.35
C ARG A 184 9.56 30.45 2.61
N ILE A 185 8.58 29.78 2.02
CA ILE A 185 7.15 30.06 2.23
C ILE A 185 6.78 29.87 3.70
N ASN A 186 7.15 28.74 4.30
CA ASN A 186 6.89 28.48 5.73
C ASN A 186 7.51 29.57 6.63
N SER A 187 8.72 30.05 6.34
CA SER A 187 9.35 31.11 7.13
C SER A 187 8.59 32.45 7.09
N GLU A 188 7.87 32.75 6.01
CA GLU A 188 7.04 33.96 5.90
C GLU A 188 5.66 33.78 6.54
N LEU A 189 5.14 32.55 6.57
CA LEU A 189 3.90 32.23 7.27
C LEU A 189 4.11 32.18 8.80
N ASP A 190 5.25 31.66 9.28
CA ASP A 190 5.60 31.53 10.70
C ASP A 190 5.86 32.86 11.43
N ARG A 191 6.04 33.98 10.71
CA ARG A 191 6.44 35.28 11.29
C ARG A 191 5.33 36.05 12.01
N GLU A 192 4.08 35.61 11.96
CA GLU A 192 2.95 36.27 12.63
C GLU A 192 2.29 35.37 13.68
N VAL A 193 2.99 35.12 14.79
CA VAL A 193 2.32 35.04 16.08
C VAL A 193 2.56 36.38 16.77
N PRO A 194 1.55 37.25 16.90
CA PRO A 194 1.71 38.49 17.66
C PRO A 194 2.14 38.12 19.08
N LEU A 195 3.29 38.61 19.52
CA LEU A 195 3.64 38.63 20.94
C LEU A 195 2.49 39.34 21.67
N VAL A 196 1.67 38.57 22.37
CA VAL A 196 0.66 39.09 23.28
C VAL A 196 1.39 39.93 24.33
N SER A 197 0.87 41.14 24.53
CA SER A 197 1.47 42.26 25.25
C SER A 197 2.12 41.92 26.59
N GLU A 198 3.16 42.70 26.94
CA GLU A 198 4.00 42.63 28.16
C GLU A 198 3.26 42.79 29.51
N HIS A 199 1.94 42.57 29.60
CA HIS A 199 1.14 42.91 30.79
C HIS A 199 0.29 41.77 31.37
N LEU A 200 0.53 40.50 30.98
CA LEU A 200 -0.23 39.35 31.52
C LEU A 200 0.67 38.32 32.21
N VAL A 201 1.10 38.66 33.44
CA VAL A 201 1.88 37.76 34.30
C VAL A 201 1.05 36.52 34.66
N GLY A 202 1.58 35.32 34.36
CA GLY A 202 0.97 34.03 34.70
C GLY A 202 0.32 33.29 33.54
N MET A 203 0.19 33.92 32.36
CA MET A 203 -0.22 33.23 31.13
C MET A 203 0.95 32.59 30.38
N ASP A 204 2.20 32.98 30.66
CA ASP A 204 3.40 32.43 30.01
C ASP A 204 3.49 30.90 30.13
N SER A 205 3.12 30.33 31.28
CA SER A 205 3.09 28.87 31.49
C SER A 205 2.09 28.17 30.58
N ARG A 206 0.90 28.75 30.39
CA ARG A 206 -0.20 28.15 29.65
C ARG A 206 -0.12 28.40 28.16
N VAL A 207 0.41 29.56 27.76
CA VAL A 207 0.73 29.91 26.38
C VAL A 207 1.95 29.12 25.91
N LYS A 208 2.93 28.86 26.79
CA LYS A 208 4.04 27.92 26.50
C LYS A 208 3.54 26.48 26.38
N GLU A 209 2.63 26.03 27.25
CA GLU A 209 1.95 24.73 27.10
C GLU A 209 1.13 24.63 25.80
N LEU A 210 0.44 25.70 25.38
CA LEU A 210 -0.32 25.75 24.13
C LEU A 210 0.60 25.80 22.89
N LEU A 211 1.65 26.62 22.90
CA LEU A 211 2.69 26.65 21.87
C LEU A 211 3.43 25.31 21.78
N ASP A 212 3.62 24.63 22.90
CA ASP A 212 4.25 23.31 22.96
C ASP A 212 3.37 22.19 22.38
N LEU A 213 2.06 22.41 22.32
CA LEU A 213 1.10 21.53 21.64
C LEU A 213 0.95 21.86 20.15
N CYS A 214 1.01 23.15 19.78
CA CYS A 214 0.98 23.57 18.37
C CYS A 214 2.29 23.23 17.63
N LEU A 215 3.44 23.25 18.31
CA LEU A 215 4.73 22.83 17.72
C LEU A 215 4.90 21.31 17.62
N ALA A 216 3.98 20.53 18.18
CA ALA A 216 3.98 19.07 18.08
C ALA A 216 3.36 18.56 16.76
N GLU A 217 2.81 19.43 15.92
CA GLU A 217 2.08 19.10 14.68
C GLU A 217 2.97 18.98 13.42
N ARG A 218 4.26 18.67 13.55
CA ARG A 218 5.08 18.28 12.37
C ARG A 218 5.12 16.75 12.26
N ALA A 219 4.24 16.24 11.41
CA ALA A 219 3.89 14.83 11.18
C ALA A 219 4.99 13.94 10.57
N LYS A 220 6.15 13.85 11.23
CA LYS A 220 7.11 12.75 11.11
C LYS A 220 7.81 12.58 12.46
N GLY A 221 8.02 11.34 12.91
CA GLY A 221 8.97 11.10 14.00
C GLY A 221 10.30 11.77 13.65
N LEU A 222 10.88 12.49 14.61
CA LEU A 222 12.16 13.17 14.42
C LEU A 222 13.21 12.13 14.03
N ASN A 223 14.07 12.48 13.08
CA ASN A 223 15.21 11.62 12.77
C ASN A 223 16.17 11.57 13.97
N ASP A 224 17.11 10.63 13.99
CA ASP A 224 17.97 10.40 15.16
C ASP A 224 18.73 11.66 15.60
N ASP A 225 19.18 12.47 14.64
CA ASP A 225 19.90 13.72 14.90
C ASP A 225 18.97 14.80 15.49
N GLU A 226 17.80 15.01 14.88
CA GLU A 226 16.77 15.94 15.37
C GLU A 226 16.21 15.52 16.74
N ALA A 227 16.07 14.22 16.96
CA ALA A 227 15.58 13.64 18.20
C ALA A 227 16.60 13.82 19.33
N LEU A 228 17.88 13.57 19.03
CA LEU A 228 18.99 13.79 19.95
C LEU A 228 19.17 15.27 20.27
N GLU A 229 19.03 16.14 19.28
CA GLU A 229 19.07 17.59 19.47
C GLU A 229 17.93 18.06 20.38
N LEU A 230 16.69 17.66 20.10
CA LEU A 230 15.52 18.03 20.90
C LEU A 230 15.64 17.52 22.34
N PHE A 231 16.06 16.27 22.54
CA PHE A 231 16.31 15.72 23.87
C PHE A 231 17.39 16.51 24.60
N SER A 232 18.52 16.78 23.93
CA SER A 232 19.67 17.49 24.51
C SER A 232 19.32 18.93 24.90
N LEU A 233 18.51 19.62 24.09
CA LEU A 233 18.02 20.96 24.40
C LEU A 233 17.21 20.99 25.70
N LYS A 234 16.50 19.90 26.03
CA LYS A 234 15.76 19.81 27.29
C LYS A 234 16.63 19.34 28.46
N ALA A 235 17.50 18.35 28.24
CA ALA A 235 18.36 17.71 29.25
C ALA A 235 19.60 18.52 29.66
N PHE A 236 20.19 19.30 28.75
CA PHE A 236 21.45 20.02 28.95
C PHE A 236 21.35 21.52 28.64
N LYS A 237 20.24 21.99 28.07
CA LYS A 237 20.08 23.35 27.50
C LYS A 237 21.07 23.67 26.37
N LYS A 238 21.55 22.62 25.69
CA LYS A 238 22.49 22.68 24.57
C LYS A 238 22.03 21.73 23.46
N PRO A 239 22.38 21.97 22.19
CA PRO A 239 21.97 21.10 21.08
C PRO A 239 22.62 19.71 21.11
N HIS A 240 23.64 19.48 21.94
CA HIS A 240 24.36 18.21 22.02
C HIS A 240 24.55 17.76 23.47
N PRO A 241 24.62 16.44 23.74
CA PRO A 241 24.87 15.92 25.06
C PRO A 241 26.31 16.17 25.53
N GLU A 242 26.51 16.21 26.85
CA GLU A 242 27.85 16.24 27.43
C GLU A 242 28.55 14.88 27.26
N GLU A 243 29.87 14.88 27.16
CA GLU A 243 30.69 13.73 26.69
C GLU A 243 30.46 12.43 27.48
N ASN A 244 30.27 12.55 28.80
CA ASN A 244 29.96 11.43 29.70
C ASN A 244 28.49 10.98 29.69
N TYR A 245 27.59 11.72 29.03
CA TYR A 245 26.15 11.43 28.94
C TYR A 245 25.71 10.99 27.53
N VAL A 246 26.60 10.93 26.54
CA VAL A 246 26.27 10.62 25.13
C VAL A 246 25.53 9.29 25.01
N ASP A 247 26.11 8.20 25.51
CA ASP A 247 25.51 6.86 25.40
C ASP A 247 24.15 6.77 26.12
N LEU A 248 24.03 7.42 27.28
CA LEU A 248 22.77 7.45 28.02
C LEU A 248 21.71 8.27 27.27
N SER A 249 22.09 9.41 26.69
CA SER A 249 21.20 10.26 25.89
C SER A 249 20.66 9.50 24.68
N ILE A 250 21.54 8.76 23.99
CA ILE A 250 21.14 7.88 22.88
C ILE A 250 20.14 6.82 23.37
N ASN A 251 20.33 6.21 24.54
CA ASN A 251 19.35 5.25 25.08
C ASN A 251 17.96 5.87 25.32
N PHE A 252 17.88 7.08 25.86
CA PHE A 252 16.59 7.77 26.06
C PHE A 252 15.96 8.23 24.75
N VAL A 253 16.77 8.68 23.79
CA VAL A 253 16.32 9.05 22.44
C VAL A 253 15.77 7.83 21.71
N ASN A 254 16.51 6.71 21.75
CA ASN A 254 16.07 5.43 21.20
C ASN A 254 14.79 4.93 21.86
N TYR A 255 14.65 5.11 23.18
CA TYR A 255 13.41 4.76 23.89
C TYR A 255 12.22 5.61 23.42
N ALA A 256 12.42 6.91 23.19
CA ALA A 256 11.39 7.81 22.66
C ALA A 256 11.11 7.63 21.17
N ASN A 257 12.07 7.05 20.43
CA ASN A 257 12.00 6.67 19.01
C ASN A 257 11.36 7.76 18.13
N GLY A 258 11.88 8.98 18.25
CA GLY A 258 11.47 10.13 17.45
C GLY A 258 10.17 10.82 17.88
N LEU A 259 9.49 10.37 18.96
CA LEU A 259 8.27 11.01 19.48
C LEU A 259 8.64 12.33 20.20
N PRO A 260 8.33 13.52 19.62
CA PRO A 260 8.84 14.80 20.14
C PRO A 260 8.42 15.08 21.59
N LEU A 261 7.19 14.74 21.94
CA LEU A 261 6.66 14.95 23.29
C LEU A 261 7.38 14.06 24.32
N ALA A 262 7.66 12.79 23.99
CA ALA A 262 8.39 11.89 24.87
C ALA A 262 9.85 12.35 25.07
N LEU A 263 10.53 12.75 23.98
CA LEU A 263 11.90 13.29 24.03
C LEU A 263 11.99 14.50 24.96
N ARG A 264 10.99 15.40 24.88
CA ARG A 264 10.97 16.60 25.72
C ARG A 264 10.79 16.31 27.20
N VAL A 265 9.89 15.38 27.53
CA VAL A 265 9.62 14.99 28.93
C VAL A 265 10.82 14.28 29.52
N LEU A 266 11.38 13.32 28.80
CA LEU A 266 12.58 12.61 29.20
C LEU A 266 13.75 13.56 29.46
N GLY A 267 14.05 14.43 28.50
CA GLY A 267 15.13 15.40 28.65
C GLY A 267 14.88 16.35 29.84
N SER A 268 13.65 16.85 30.01
CA SER A 268 13.33 17.75 31.14
C SER A 268 13.43 17.05 32.50
N SER A 269 13.05 15.77 32.59
CA SER A 269 13.10 14.98 33.84
C SER A 269 14.53 14.71 34.33
N LEU A 270 15.49 14.76 33.41
CA LEU A 270 16.90 14.45 33.65
C LEU A 270 17.79 15.70 33.78
N PHE A 271 17.22 16.89 33.55
CA PHE A 271 17.94 18.16 33.64
C PHE A 271 18.55 18.36 35.04
N GLY A 272 19.86 18.62 35.08
CA GLY A 272 20.61 18.86 36.31
C GLY A 272 20.80 17.63 37.22
N LYS A 273 20.54 16.41 36.72
CA LYS A 273 20.72 15.16 37.48
C LYS A 273 22.12 14.55 37.30
N THR A 274 22.59 13.82 38.30
CA THR A 274 23.90 13.14 38.26
C THR A 274 23.87 11.90 37.35
N LEU A 275 25.04 11.45 36.91
CA LEU A 275 25.18 10.27 36.05
C LEU A 275 24.54 9.00 36.66
N ASP A 276 24.63 8.81 37.97
CA ASP A 276 24.02 7.66 38.66
C ASP A 276 22.49 7.69 38.62
N VAL A 277 21.89 8.88 38.70
CA VAL A 277 20.44 9.07 38.54
C VAL A 277 20.01 8.78 37.11
N TRP A 278 20.81 9.16 36.10
CA TRP A 278 20.54 8.82 34.71
C TRP A 278 20.58 7.30 34.47
N ARG A 279 21.59 6.60 35.02
CA ARG A 279 21.68 5.14 34.94
C ARG A 279 20.49 4.46 35.62
N SER A 280 20.13 4.89 36.82
CA SER A 280 18.95 4.38 37.52
C SER A 280 17.64 4.66 36.78
N ALA A 281 17.51 5.84 36.16
CA ALA A 281 16.35 6.18 35.34
C ALA A 281 16.25 5.33 34.07
N ARG A 282 17.38 5.04 33.41
CA ARG A 282 17.46 4.09 32.29
C ARG A 282 17.05 2.69 32.74
N ASP A 283 17.62 2.18 33.84
CA ASP A 283 17.30 0.84 34.35
C ASP A 283 15.81 0.72 34.71
N LYS A 284 15.23 1.82 35.22
CA LYS A 284 13.81 1.91 35.52
C LYS A 284 12.95 1.89 34.24
N LEU A 285 13.37 2.57 33.18
CA LEU A 285 12.71 2.54 31.87
C LEU A 285 12.80 1.18 31.18
N GLU A 286 13.96 0.52 31.27
CA GLU A 286 14.16 -0.84 30.77
C GLU A 286 13.29 -1.87 31.52
N ALA A 287 13.00 -1.62 32.81
CA ALA A 287 12.14 -2.48 33.61
C ALA A 287 10.63 -2.22 33.42
N LYS A 288 10.21 -0.96 33.25
CA LYS A 288 8.81 -0.55 33.05
C LYS A 288 8.73 0.86 32.44
N PRO A 289 7.75 1.15 31.55
CA PRO A 289 7.52 2.51 31.09
C PRO A 289 7.34 3.53 32.23
N ASN A 290 8.04 4.67 32.10
CA ASN A 290 8.07 5.71 33.13
C ASN A 290 6.72 6.43 33.24
N ARG A 291 6.13 6.39 34.44
CA ARG A 291 4.82 7.00 34.75
C ARG A 291 4.75 8.48 34.41
N ASP A 292 5.82 9.23 34.64
CA ASP A 292 5.83 10.68 34.39
C ASP A 292 5.70 10.98 32.89
N ILE A 293 6.27 10.12 32.02
CA ILE A 293 6.10 10.21 30.55
C ILE A 293 4.66 9.88 30.18
N MET A 294 4.11 8.81 30.75
CA MET A 294 2.73 8.39 30.47
C MET A 294 1.73 9.47 30.86
N ASP A 295 1.94 10.13 32.00
CA ASP A 295 1.03 11.18 32.47
C ASP A 295 1.08 12.43 31.58
N VAL A 296 2.24 12.76 31.00
CA VAL A 296 2.35 13.86 30.03
C VAL A 296 1.75 13.47 28.67
N LEU A 297 2.04 12.28 28.15
CA LEU A 297 1.40 11.79 26.92
C LEU A 297 -0.11 11.68 27.10
N LYS A 298 -0.60 11.35 28.31
CA LYS A 298 -2.04 11.25 28.59
C LYS A 298 -2.76 12.58 28.40
N LEU A 299 -2.09 13.72 28.55
CA LEU A 299 -2.70 15.04 28.31
C LEU A 299 -3.20 15.19 26.86
N SER A 300 -2.57 14.54 25.87
CA SER A 300 -3.05 14.58 24.48
C SER A 300 -4.30 13.71 24.29
N VAL A 301 -4.45 12.64 25.08
CA VAL A 301 -5.64 11.76 25.06
C VAL A 301 -6.78 12.32 25.89
N ASP A 302 -6.50 13.03 26.99
CA ASP A 302 -7.54 13.66 27.83
C ASP A 302 -8.24 14.84 27.12
N ARG A 303 -7.69 15.32 26.00
CA ARG A 303 -8.30 16.33 25.11
C ARG A 303 -9.17 15.74 24.00
N LEU A 304 -9.21 14.42 23.86
CA LEU A 304 -10.09 13.74 22.92
C LEU A 304 -11.50 13.67 23.51
N ASP A 305 -12.52 13.70 22.65
CA ASP A 305 -13.86 13.33 23.07
C ASP A 305 -13.97 11.81 23.36
N ASP A 306 -15.12 11.39 23.90
CA ASP A 306 -15.33 10.00 24.31
C ASP A 306 -15.21 9.00 23.13
N THR A 307 -15.62 9.39 21.92
CA THR A 307 -15.57 8.53 20.73
C THR A 307 -14.13 8.38 20.25
N GLN A 308 -13.40 9.49 20.12
CA GLN A 308 -11.99 9.53 19.73
C GLN A 308 -11.11 8.81 20.76
N ARG A 309 -11.43 8.95 22.06
CA ARG A 309 -10.75 8.22 23.13
C ARG A 309 -11.00 6.72 23.03
N ASP A 310 -12.24 6.30 22.79
CA ASP A 310 -12.57 4.87 22.61
C ASP A 310 -11.90 4.30 21.35
N LEU A 311 -11.79 5.09 20.26
CA LEU A 311 -11.02 4.76 19.06
C LEU A 311 -9.53 4.59 19.36
N PHE A 312 -8.92 5.55 20.05
CA PHE A 312 -7.50 5.47 20.45
C PHE A 312 -7.23 4.20 21.25
N LEU A 313 -8.10 3.87 22.22
CA LEU A 313 -7.99 2.66 23.02
C LEU A 313 -8.26 1.38 22.22
N ASP A 314 -9.18 1.39 21.26
CA ASP A 314 -9.33 0.26 20.33
C ASP A 314 -8.04 0.06 19.53
N ILE A 315 -7.45 1.14 19.00
CA ILE A 315 -6.24 1.07 18.18
C ILE A 315 -5.05 0.51 18.98
N ALA A 316 -4.83 1.00 20.19
CA ALA A 316 -3.74 0.57 21.08
C ALA A 316 -3.75 -0.93 21.41
N PHE A 317 -4.89 -1.60 21.23
CA PHE A 317 -5.12 -2.99 21.61
C PHE A 317 -5.33 -3.95 20.43
N LEU A 318 -5.88 -3.49 19.31
CA LEU A 318 -6.22 -4.33 18.17
C LEU A 318 -5.05 -4.58 17.20
N PHE A 319 -4.18 -3.59 16.97
CA PHE A 319 -3.39 -3.53 15.72
C PHE A 319 -1.88 -3.65 15.90
N GLU A 320 -1.41 -4.79 16.42
CA GLU A 320 0.02 -5.14 16.33
C GLU A 320 0.39 -5.84 14.99
N ASP A 321 -0.55 -6.48 14.28
CA ASP A 321 -0.20 -7.36 13.12
C ASP A 321 -1.32 -7.55 12.05
N MET A 322 -2.15 -6.54 11.78
CA MET A 322 -3.25 -6.70 10.80
C MET A 322 -2.82 -6.32 9.37
N ALA A 323 -3.26 -7.11 8.39
CA ALA A 323 -3.01 -6.87 6.98
C ALA A 323 -3.74 -5.59 6.48
N ASN A 324 -3.04 -4.79 5.69
CA ASN A 324 -3.32 -3.40 5.30
C ASN A 324 -4.73 -3.08 4.72
N TYR A 325 -5.53 -4.05 4.30
CA TYR A 325 -6.72 -3.80 3.46
C TYR A 325 -8.06 -3.72 4.22
N CYS A 326 -8.11 -3.99 5.53
CA CYS A 326 -9.36 -3.94 6.31
C CYS A 326 -9.35 -3.00 7.52
N ILE A 327 -8.27 -2.28 7.81
CA ILE A 327 -8.21 -1.48 9.05
C ILE A 327 -9.29 -0.39 9.07
N ARG A 328 -9.41 0.40 8.02
CA ARG A 328 -10.44 1.45 7.93
C ARG A 328 -11.85 0.87 7.99
N ASP A 329 -12.09 -0.22 7.25
CA ASP A 329 -13.33 -0.98 7.26
C ASP A 329 -13.72 -1.51 8.66
N THR A 330 -12.72 -1.95 9.44
CA THR A 330 -12.89 -2.51 10.79
C THR A 330 -13.12 -1.39 11.81
N LEU A 331 -12.41 -0.27 11.69
CA LEU A 331 -12.62 0.91 12.54
C LEU A 331 -14.00 1.54 12.31
N GLU A 332 -14.42 1.71 11.06
CA GLU A 332 -15.79 2.13 10.70
C GLU A 332 -16.84 1.23 11.37
N SER A 333 -16.63 -0.09 11.35
CA SER A 333 -17.57 -1.05 11.96
C SER A 333 -17.62 -1.02 13.49
N LEU A 334 -16.55 -0.57 14.14
CA LEU A 334 -16.50 -0.37 15.59
C LEU A 334 -17.28 0.88 16.03
N GLY A 335 -17.76 1.68 15.06
CA GLY A 335 -18.55 2.89 15.27
C GLY A 335 -17.74 4.18 15.13
N HIS A 336 -16.53 4.11 14.56
CA HIS A 336 -15.60 5.25 14.47
C HIS A 336 -15.63 5.86 13.07
N TYR A 337 -15.80 7.17 12.98
CA TYR A 337 -15.89 7.84 11.67
C TYR A 337 -14.49 8.12 11.12
N THR A 338 -14.40 8.30 9.80
CA THR A 338 -13.14 8.70 9.14
C THR A 338 -12.57 9.97 9.77
N TYR A 339 -13.46 10.90 10.15
CA TYR A 339 -13.12 12.11 10.90
C TYR A 339 -12.33 11.83 12.18
N ASP A 340 -12.73 10.83 12.98
CA ASP A 340 -12.05 10.54 14.25
C ASP A 340 -10.65 9.96 14.01
N ILE A 341 -10.47 9.18 12.94
CA ILE A 341 -9.16 8.67 12.52
C ILE A 341 -8.26 9.85 12.09
N ASP A 342 -8.81 10.76 11.29
CA ASP A 342 -8.09 11.95 10.81
C ASP A 342 -7.68 12.84 12.00
N VAL A 343 -8.56 13.04 12.99
CA VAL A 343 -8.25 13.78 14.24
C VAL A 343 -7.12 13.12 15.03
N LEU A 344 -7.11 11.79 15.16
CA LEU A 344 -6.00 11.09 15.82
C LEU A 344 -4.69 11.22 15.04
N GLN A 345 -4.76 11.26 13.70
CA GLN A 345 -3.61 11.48 12.84
C GLN A 345 -3.06 12.91 12.96
N ASP A 346 -3.94 13.92 12.94
CA ASP A 346 -3.58 15.34 13.13
C ASP A 346 -2.91 15.57 14.48
N LYS A 347 -3.43 14.91 15.53
CA LYS A 347 -2.84 14.91 16.87
C LYS A 347 -1.59 14.03 17.02
N SER A 348 -1.09 13.45 15.91
CA SER A 348 0.08 12.56 15.86
C SER A 348 0.00 11.37 16.82
N LEU A 349 -1.23 10.92 17.15
CA LEU A 349 -1.46 9.74 17.98
C LEU A 349 -1.39 8.43 17.19
N ILE A 350 -1.56 8.53 15.88
CA ILE A 350 -1.41 7.44 14.92
C ILE A 350 -0.73 7.96 13.64
N THR A 351 -0.23 7.04 12.83
CA THR A 351 0.35 7.32 11.52
C THR A 351 -0.24 6.36 10.51
N ILE A 352 -0.71 6.87 9.37
CA ILE A 352 -1.10 6.04 8.25
C ILE A 352 0.05 6.06 7.24
N THR A 353 0.64 4.90 6.99
CA THR A 353 1.75 4.77 6.03
C THR A 353 1.24 4.92 4.60
N SER A 354 2.15 5.17 3.65
CA SER A 354 1.83 5.33 2.23
C SER A 354 1.12 4.13 1.59
N ASN A 355 1.17 2.95 2.22
CA ASN A 355 0.47 1.75 1.77
C ASN A 355 -0.92 1.55 2.44
N GLY A 356 -1.38 2.53 3.23
CA GLY A 356 -2.65 2.51 3.95
C GLY A 356 -2.62 1.79 5.30
N ALA A 357 -1.48 1.26 5.75
CA ALA A 357 -1.38 0.63 7.07
C ALA A 357 -1.41 1.68 8.18
N LEU A 358 -2.25 1.45 9.19
CA LEU A 358 -2.30 2.25 10.40
C LEU A 358 -1.25 1.76 11.39
N TRP A 359 -0.47 2.68 11.89
CA TRP A 359 0.58 2.46 12.87
C TRP A 359 0.36 3.36 14.09
N MET A 360 0.61 2.84 15.27
CA MET A 360 0.64 3.60 16.52
C MET A 360 1.99 3.36 17.18
N HIS A 361 2.61 4.43 17.69
CA HIS A 361 3.89 4.34 18.37
C HIS A 361 3.80 3.44 19.61
N ASP A 362 4.84 2.65 19.90
CA ASP A 362 4.81 1.67 20.99
C ASP A 362 4.55 2.34 22.36
N LEU A 363 5.18 3.49 22.64
CA LEU A 363 4.86 4.29 23.84
C LEU A 363 3.39 4.73 23.94
N LEU A 364 2.73 5.06 22.81
CA LEU A 364 1.32 5.42 22.81
C LEU A 364 0.43 4.20 23.04
N LYS A 365 0.81 3.03 22.50
CA LYS A 365 0.14 1.76 22.81
C LYS A 365 0.26 1.42 24.29
N GLU A 366 1.47 1.53 24.84
CA GLU A 366 1.71 1.29 26.28
C GLU A 366 0.92 2.27 27.15
N MET A 367 0.82 3.54 26.73
CA MET A 367 0.01 4.54 27.43
C MET A 367 -1.47 4.17 27.39
N GLY A 368 -2.01 3.79 26.22
CA GLY A 368 -3.38 3.32 26.10
C GLY A 368 -3.66 2.11 27.00
N ARG A 369 -2.71 1.17 27.09
CA ARG A 369 -2.75 0.03 28.00
C ARG A 369 -2.76 0.47 29.47
N ASP A 370 -1.89 1.39 29.86
CA ASP A 370 -1.83 1.90 31.24
C ASP A 370 -3.10 2.68 31.64
N ILE A 371 -3.71 3.44 30.72
CA ILE A 371 -5.01 4.10 30.94
C ILE A 371 -6.08 3.09 31.34
N VAL A 372 -6.20 1.98 30.58
CA VAL A 372 -7.19 0.92 30.88
C VAL A 372 -6.84 0.17 32.17
N TYR A 373 -5.54 -0.05 32.44
CA TYR A 373 -5.10 -0.68 33.69
C TYR A 373 -5.61 0.10 34.91
N ARG A 374 -5.52 1.44 34.85
CA ARG A 374 -5.89 2.36 35.93
C ARG A 374 -7.40 2.45 36.18
N GLU A 375 -8.26 2.02 35.25
CA GLU A 375 -9.72 1.99 35.46
C GLU A 375 -10.08 1.17 36.71
N PHE A 376 -9.58 -0.06 36.78
CA PHE A 376 -9.81 -0.99 37.89
C PHE A 376 -8.55 -1.85 38.15
N PRO A 377 -7.57 -1.36 38.94
CA PRO A 377 -6.29 -2.05 39.14
C PRO A 377 -6.44 -3.46 39.73
N GLU A 378 -7.34 -3.67 40.68
CA GLU A 378 -7.50 -4.95 41.39
C GLU A 378 -8.56 -5.88 40.79
N GLU A 379 -9.45 -5.33 39.95
CA GLU A 379 -10.61 -6.00 39.38
C GLU A 379 -10.55 -5.99 37.84
N PRO A 380 -9.66 -6.78 37.22
CA PRO A 380 -9.47 -6.76 35.77
C PRO A 380 -10.77 -7.01 34.99
N GLY A 381 -11.68 -7.84 35.51
CA GLY A 381 -12.96 -8.16 34.88
C GLY A 381 -13.92 -6.97 34.70
N LYS A 382 -13.68 -5.84 35.37
CA LYS A 382 -14.45 -4.58 35.22
C LYS A 382 -13.83 -3.60 34.22
N ARG A 383 -12.63 -3.87 33.70
CA ARG A 383 -11.96 -3.00 32.73
C ARG A 383 -12.59 -3.11 31.34
N SER A 384 -12.48 -2.02 30.56
CA SER A 384 -13.01 -1.98 29.20
C SER A 384 -12.27 -2.89 28.21
N ARG A 385 -10.93 -3.05 28.37
CA ARG A 385 -10.10 -3.97 27.60
C ARG A 385 -9.21 -4.84 28.48
N LEU A 386 -8.92 -6.05 28.02
CA LEU A 386 -8.02 -7.01 28.65
C LEU A 386 -6.92 -7.43 27.67
N TRP A 387 -5.65 -7.39 28.09
CA TRP A 387 -4.50 -7.73 27.23
C TRP A 387 -3.37 -8.48 27.96
N SER A 388 -3.21 -8.24 29.26
CA SER A 388 -2.22 -8.91 30.08
C SER A 388 -2.57 -10.40 30.18
N TYR A 389 -1.63 -11.27 29.80
CA TYR A 389 -1.79 -12.73 29.89
C TYR A 389 -2.32 -13.19 31.25
N LYS A 390 -1.75 -12.66 32.35
CA LYS A 390 -2.16 -13.01 33.72
C LYS A 390 -3.57 -12.55 34.05
N ASP A 391 -3.92 -11.31 33.68
CA ASP A 391 -5.22 -10.73 34.00
C ASP A 391 -6.33 -11.40 33.18
N VAL A 392 -6.10 -11.60 31.89
CA VAL A 392 -7.05 -12.28 31.00
C VAL A 392 -7.31 -13.70 31.51
N LEU A 393 -6.25 -14.47 31.81
CA LEU A 393 -6.42 -15.82 32.36
C LEU A 393 -7.17 -15.81 33.70
N ARG A 394 -6.84 -14.90 34.61
CA ARG A 394 -7.56 -14.76 35.89
C ARG A 394 -9.05 -14.54 35.63
N VAL A 395 -9.40 -13.59 34.76
CA VAL A 395 -10.79 -13.26 34.42
C VAL A 395 -11.54 -14.45 33.79
N LEU A 396 -10.92 -15.16 32.85
CA LEU A 396 -11.54 -16.28 32.15
C LEU A 396 -11.65 -17.54 33.03
N THR A 397 -10.66 -17.83 33.88
CA THR A 397 -10.66 -19.02 34.77
C THR A 397 -11.56 -18.84 35.98
N SER A 398 -11.65 -17.64 36.55
CA SER A 398 -12.49 -17.35 37.73
C SER A 398 -13.89 -16.86 37.37
N ASN A 399 -14.28 -16.90 36.09
CA ASN A 399 -15.57 -16.41 35.60
C ASN A 399 -15.89 -14.96 36.04
N ALA A 400 -14.86 -14.10 36.17
CA ALA A 400 -14.98 -12.74 36.68
C ALA A 400 -15.27 -11.70 35.58
N GLY A 401 -15.49 -12.14 34.34
CA GLY A 401 -15.88 -11.26 33.24
C GLY A 401 -17.19 -10.54 33.53
N THR A 402 -17.26 -9.26 33.16
CA THR A 402 -18.47 -8.44 33.29
C THR A 402 -18.87 -7.85 31.94
N GLU A 403 -20.02 -7.19 31.89
CA GLU A 403 -20.45 -6.48 30.69
C GLU A 403 -19.55 -5.28 30.35
N ALA A 404 -18.68 -4.80 31.25
CA ALA A 404 -17.78 -3.69 30.92
C ALA A 404 -16.74 -4.07 29.86
N VAL A 405 -16.41 -5.36 29.73
CA VAL A 405 -15.36 -5.85 28.83
C VAL A 405 -15.81 -5.76 27.38
N LYS A 406 -15.26 -4.79 26.65
CA LYS A 406 -15.46 -4.59 25.21
C LYS A 406 -14.43 -5.32 24.35
N GLY A 407 -13.28 -5.68 24.92
CA GLY A 407 -12.17 -6.24 24.15
C GLY A 407 -11.25 -7.18 24.92
N ILE A 408 -10.85 -8.28 24.27
CA ILE A 408 -9.89 -9.24 24.83
C ILE A 408 -8.78 -9.49 23.82
N MET A 409 -7.54 -9.37 24.27
CA MET A 409 -6.35 -9.85 23.60
C MET A 409 -5.60 -10.82 24.52
N LEU A 410 -5.57 -12.09 24.17
CA LEU A 410 -4.82 -13.12 24.89
C LEU A 410 -3.65 -13.59 24.05
N ASN A 411 -2.47 -13.07 24.36
CA ASN A 411 -1.21 -13.47 23.76
C ASN A 411 -0.55 -14.52 24.65
N MET A 412 -0.52 -15.76 24.18
CA MET A 412 -0.05 -16.93 24.90
C MET A 412 1.45 -17.17 24.67
N PRO A 413 2.23 -17.50 25.72
CA PRO A 413 3.57 -18.06 25.57
C PRO A 413 3.53 -19.36 24.77
N ILE A 414 4.59 -19.64 24.00
CA ILE A 414 4.67 -20.79 23.07
C ILE A 414 4.42 -22.13 23.78
N GLU A 415 4.93 -22.26 25.01
CA GLU A 415 4.86 -23.49 25.79
C GLU A 415 3.54 -23.67 26.55
N ALA A 416 2.79 -22.59 26.75
CA ALA A 416 1.56 -22.60 27.54
C ALA A 416 0.43 -23.38 26.84
N LYS A 417 -0.31 -24.15 27.64
CA LYS A 417 -1.57 -24.79 27.26
C LYS A 417 -2.55 -24.64 28.40
N GLU A 418 -3.65 -23.96 28.15
CA GLU A 418 -4.61 -23.60 29.20
C GLU A 418 -5.96 -24.27 28.95
N ARG A 419 -6.59 -24.71 30.02
CA ARG A 419 -7.97 -25.20 30.03
C ARG A 419 -8.85 -24.11 30.61
N LEU A 420 -9.72 -23.53 29.78
CA LEU A 420 -10.57 -22.43 30.19
C LEU A 420 -12.04 -22.85 30.28
N SER A 421 -12.75 -22.21 31.20
CA SER A 421 -14.22 -22.19 31.19
C SER A 421 -14.69 -21.16 30.18
N ALA A 422 -15.69 -21.51 29.38
CA ALA A 422 -16.35 -20.57 28.47
C ALA A 422 -17.41 -19.69 29.16
N GLU A 423 -17.74 -19.96 30.43
CA GLU A 423 -18.83 -19.28 31.14
C GLU A 423 -18.58 -17.78 31.29
N ALA A 424 -17.33 -17.35 31.44
CA ALA A 424 -16.93 -15.95 31.45
C ALA A 424 -17.44 -15.17 30.23
N PHE A 425 -17.41 -15.77 29.02
CA PHE A 425 -17.88 -15.11 27.79
C PHE A 425 -19.38 -14.80 27.83
N SER A 426 -20.18 -15.58 28.56
CA SER A 426 -21.62 -15.34 28.67
C SER A 426 -21.98 -14.06 29.43
N LYS A 427 -21.05 -13.53 30.23
CA LYS A 427 -21.22 -12.28 30.99
C LYS A 427 -20.76 -11.05 30.20
N MET A 428 -19.94 -11.22 29.17
CA MET A 428 -19.32 -10.15 28.37
C MET A 428 -20.19 -9.79 27.16
N LYS A 429 -21.40 -9.26 27.43
CA LYS A 429 -22.44 -9.09 26.42
C LYS A 429 -22.14 -8.08 25.32
N ILE A 430 -21.27 -7.10 25.57
CA ILE A 430 -20.89 -6.05 24.61
C ILE A 430 -19.48 -6.24 24.02
N LEU A 431 -18.92 -7.45 24.12
CA LEU A 431 -17.60 -7.75 23.58
C LEU A 431 -17.57 -7.49 22.06
N ARG A 432 -16.73 -6.54 21.62
CA ARG A 432 -16.58 -6.11 20.23
C ARG A 432 -15.39 -6.73 19.52
N PHE A 433 -14.33 -7.06 20.24
CA PHE A 433 -13.18 -7.75 19.65
C PHE A 433 -12.61 -8.84 20.54
N LEU A 434 -12.20 -9.93 19.90
CA LEU A 434 -11.64 -11.10 20.56
C LEU A 434 -10.42 -11.59 19.79
N LYS A 435 -9.24 -11.39 20.35
CA LYS A 435 -7.97 -11.92 19.85
C LYS A 435 -7.40 -12.94 20.83
N ILE A 436 -7.16 -14.14 20.36
CA ILE A 436 -6.62 -15.25 21.14
C ILE A 436 -5.60 -15.98 20.26
N GLY A 437 -4.35 -16.09 20.72
CA GLY A 437 -3.34 -16.83 19.99
C GLY A 437 -1.99 -16.87 20.67
N TYR A 438 -0.99 -17.40 19.98
CA TYR A 438 0.41 -17.33 20.41
C TYR A 438 1.04 -16.02 19.96
N VAL A 439 2.02 -15.53 20.72
CA VAL A 439 2.91 -14.43 20.28
C VAL A 439 3.68 -14.85 19.01
N TYR A 440 4.21 -16.07 19.01
CA TYR A 440 4.85 -16.70 17.84
C TYR A 440 4.31 -18.11 17.67
N PRO A 441 3.40 -18.37 16.71
CA PRO A 441 2.87 -19.71 16.51
C PRO A 441 4.00 -20.64 16.03
N PRO A 442 4.32 -21.73 16.76
CA PRO A 442 5.34 -22.67 16.33
C PRO A 442 4.92 -23.37 15.02
N ARG A 443 5.83 -23.42 14.04
CA ARG A 443 5.54 -23.93 12.67
C ARG A 443 5.03 -25.37 12.66
N ASP A 444 5.38 -26.17 13.65
CA ASP A 444 5.09 -27.61 13.70
C ASP A 444 3.94 -28.00 14.64
N ARG A 445 3.35 -27.06 15.40
CA ARG A 445 2.29 -27.39 16.37
C ARG A 445 0.91 -27.32 15.72
N ILE A 446 0.27 -28.48 15.61
CA ILE A 446 -1.13 -28.60 15.20
C ILE A 446 -2.02 -28.42 16.44
N GLY A 447 -2.88 -27.39 16.43
CA GLY A 447 -3.85 -27.09 17.49
C GLY A 447 -3.55 -25.83 18.31
N GLY A 448 -4.59 -25.26 18.92
CA GLY A 448 -4.50 -24.00 19.67
C GLY A 448 -3.96 -24.11 21.09
N PRO A 449 -3.63 -22.95 21.70
CA PRO A 449 -3.17 -22.87 23.09
C PRO A 449 -4.28 -23.18 24.11
N ILE A 450 -5.54 -23.09 23.71
CA ILE A 450 -6.69 -23.12 24.61
C ILE A 450 -7.53 -24.36 24.34
N GLN A 451 -7.86 -25.06 25.42
CA GLN A 451 -8.87 -26.11 25.43
C GLN A 451 -10.13 -25.60 26.12
N LEU A 452 -11.28 -25.85 25.50
CA LEU A 452 -12.60 -25.55 26.06
C LEU A 452 -13.36 -26.87 26.30
N PRO A 453 -13.04 -27.63 27.37
CA PRO A 453 -13.62 -28.95 27.59
C PRO A 453 -15.14 -28.94 27.79
N GLN A 454 -15.69 -27.87 28.37
CA GLN A 454 -17.14 -27.67 28.50
C GLN A 454 -17.80 -27.08 27.24
N GLY A 455 -17.02 -26.86 26.17
CA GLY A 455 -17.48 -26.20 24.95
C GLY A 455 -17.61 -24.67 25.12
N LEU A 456 -18.21 -24.03 24.12
CA LEU A 456 -18.50 -22.59 24.08
C LEU A 456 -19.98 -22.43 23.71
N SER A 457 -20.80 -22.02 24.67
CA SER A 457 -22.25 -21.90 24.48
C SER A 457 -22.69 -20.52 24.02
N TYR A 458 -21.84 -19.50 24.18
CA TYR A 458 -22.18 -18.11 23.89
C TYR A 458 -20.96 -17.33 23.40
N LEU A 459 -21.19 -16.47 22.42
CA LEU A 459 -20.32 -15.35 22.03
C LEU A 459 -21.20 -14.11 21.84
N SER A 460 -20.66 -12.93 22.15
CA SER A 460 -21.41 -11.68 22.00
C SER A 460 -21.72 -11.38 20.54
N ASN A 461 -22.97 -11.06 20.24
CA ASN A 461 -23.40 -10.61 18.91
C ASN A 461 -22.89 -9.20 18.56
N GLU A 462 -22.23 -8.51 19.50
CA GLU A 462 -21.53 -7.25 19.26
C GLU A 462 -20.10 -7.45 18.71
N LEU A 463 -19.64 -8.69 18.54
CA LEU A 463 -18.33 -8.96 17.96
C LEU A 463 -18.24 -8.41 16.52
N ARG A 464 -17.23 -7.57 16.29
CA ARG A 464 -16.79 -7.05 14.99
C ARG A 464 -15.57 -7.79 14.46
N VAL A 465 -14.67 -8.19 15.36
CA VAL A 465 -13.43 -8.89 15.02
C VAL A 465 -13.26 -10.11 15.90
N ILE A 466 -13.01 -11.26 15.27
CA ILE A 466 -12.57 -12.48 15.93
C ILE A 466 -11.26 -12.93 15.28
N ASP A 467 -10.16 -12.92 16.02
CA ASP A 467 -8.90 -13.56 15.65
C ASP A 467 -8.56 -14.64 16.68
N TRP A 468 -8.94 -15.88 16.40
CA TRP A 468 -8.79 -17.00 17.31
C TRP A 468 -7.93 -18.09 16.69
N HIS A 469 -6.62 -17.96 16.88
CA HIS A 469 -5.65 -18.93 16.44
C HIS A 469 -5.83 -20.26 17.19
N GLY A 470 -6.05 -21.33 16.43
CA GLY A 470 -6.24 -22.67 16.95
C GLY A 470 -7.57 -22.84 17.69
N TYR A 471 -8.64 -22.21 17.21
CA TYR A 471 -9.98 -22.37 17.76
C TYR A 471 -10.34 -23.86 17.95
N PRO A 472 -10.66 -24.31 19.18
CA PRO A 472 -10.65 -25.74 19.52
C PRO A 472 -11.95 -26.49 19.23
N LEU A 473 -13.01 -25.80 18.78
CA LEU A 473 -14.32 -26.42 18.56
C LEU A 473 -14.57 -26.72 17.09
N LYS A 474 -15.43 -27.71 16.85
CA LYS A 474 -15.75 -28.20 15.50
C LYS A 474 -16.62 -27.24 14.69
N SER A 475 -17.28 -26.28 15.34
CA SER A 475 -18.12 -25.25 14.74
C SER A 475 -18.24 -24.05 15.70
N MET A 476 -18.78 -22.94 15.20
CA MET A 476 -19.19 -21.82 16.04
C MET A 476 -20.37 -22.19 16.95
N PRO A 477 -20.58 -21.49 18.08
CA PRO A 477 -21.75 -21.68 18.94
C PRO A 477 -23.05 -21.41 18.17
N THR A 478 -24.06 -22.25 18.33
CA THR A 478 -25.33 -22.13 17.61
C THR A 478 -26.15 -20.90 18.02
N SER A 479 -25.90 -20.37 19.22
CA SER A 479 -26.53 -19.14 19.74
C SER A 479 -25.95 -17.86 19.14
N PHE A 480 -24.76 -17.95 18.53
CA PHE A 480 -24.05 -16.80 18.02
C PHE A 480 -24.67 -16.30 16.70
N GLN A 481 -25.02 -15.03 16.65
CA GLN A 481 -25.62 -14.34 15.50
C GLN A 481 -24.69 -13.16 15.11
N PRO A 482 -23.66 -13.40 14.27
CA PRO A 482 -22.58 -12.46 13.97
C PRO A 482 -22.97 -11.35 12.99
N ASN A 483 -24.14 -10.74 13.15
CA ASN A 483 -24.67 -9.78 12.15
C ASN A 483 -23.77 -8.55 11.96
N LYS A 484 -22.98 -8.22 12.98
CA LYS A 484 -22.04 -7.09 12.99
C LYS A 484 -20.58 -7.50 12.75
N LEU A 485 -20.32 -8.79 12.53
CA LEU A 485 -18.97 -9.31 12.36
C LEU A 485 -18.36 -8.86 11.02
N VAL A 486 -17.17 -8.29 11.07
CA VAL A 486 -16.43 -7.76 9.91
C VAL A 486 -15.25 -8.65 9.53
N GLU A 487 -14.54 -9.15 10.53
CA GLU A 487 -13.37 -10.00 10.35
C GLU A 487 -13.47 -11.28 11.18
N LEU A 488 -13.29 -12.42 10.51
CA LEU A 488 -13.21 -13.73 11.12
C LEU A 488 -11.91 -14.41 10.73
N ARG A 489 -10.96 -14.47 11.65
CA ARG A 489 -9.67 -15.17 11.51
C ARG A 489 -9.63 -16.31 12.52
N MET A 490 -9.63 -17.54 12.04
CA MET A 490 -9.55 -18.75 12.87
C MET A 490 -8.55 -19.72 12.27
N ARG A 491 -7.31 -19.26 12.15
CA ARG A 491 -6.19 -20.04 11.59
C ARG A 491 -5.91 -21.26 12.46
N TYR A 492 -5.47 -22.37 11.86
CA TYR A 492 -5.14 -23.63 12.55
C TYR A 492 -6.29 -24.22 13.38
N SER A 493 -7.55 -23.93 13.03
CA SER A 493 -8.70 -24.34 13.83
C SER A 493 -9.07 -25.83 13.67
N ASP A 494 -9.77 -26.35 14.67
CA ASP A 494 -10.40 -27.68 14.65
C ASP A 494 -11.80 -27.69 14.01
N ILE A 495 -12.16 -26.59 13.36
CA ILE A 495 -13.46 -26.42 12.70
C ILE A 495 -13.59 -27.44 11.58
N LYS A 496 -14.72 -28.16 11.58
CA LYS A 496 -15.15 -29.03 10.48
C LYS A 496 -16.10 -28.30 9.53
N GLN A 497 -16.99 -27.51 10.12
CA GLN A 497 -17.97 -26.66 9.45
C GLN A 497 -18.15 -25.40 10.30
N LEU A 498 -18.08 -24.23 9.67
CA LEU A 498 -18.07 -22.95 10.39
C LEU A 498 -19.38 -22.69 11.16
N TRP A 499 -20.51 -22.81 10.46
CA TRP A 499 -21.87 -22.73 11.01
C TRP A 499 -22.85 -23.55 10.15
N LYS A 500 -24.06 -23.77 10.67
CA LYS A 500 -25.14 -24.48 9.98
C LYS A 500 -26.25 -23.51 9.59
N GLY A 501 -26.82 -23.71 8.40
CA GLY A 501 -27.86 -22.84 7.85
C GLY A 501 -27.30 -21.55 7.24
N ILE A 502 -28.21 -20.65 6.90
CA ILE A 502 -27.91 -19.34 6.32
C ILE A 502 -27.79 -18.32 7.45
N MET A 503 -26.75 -17.50 7.42
CA MET A 503 -26.52 -16.40 8.37
C MET A 503 -26.45 -15.07 7.63
N MET A 504 -27.06 -14.03 8.19
CA MET A 504 -27.01 -12.67 7.64
C MET A 504 -25.77 -11.94 8.18
N LEU A 505 -24.75 -11.80 7.33
CA LEU A 505 -23.41 -11.33 7.64
C LEU A 505 -23.05 -10.14 6.74
N ASN A 506 -23.92 -9.13 6.72
CA ASN A 506 -23.80 -7.98 5.82
C ASN A 506 -22.50 -7.18 6.04
N GLU A 507 -21.97 -7.15 7.26
CA GLU A 507 -20.74 -6.41 7.57
C GLU A 507 -19.47 -7.22 7.30
N LEU A 508 -19.59 -8.53 7.02
CA LEU A 508 -18.45 -9.44 6.93
C LEU A 508 -17.64 -9.19 5.66
N LYS A 509 -16.38 -8.82 5.84
CA LYS A 509 -15.44 -8.48 4.76
C LYS A 509 -14.32 -9.51 4.62
N LEU A 510 -13.96 -10.21 5.70
CA LEU A 510 -12.88 -11.19 5.69
C LEU A 510 -13.22 -12.49 6.44
N ILE A 511 -12.92 -13.61 5.79
CA ILE A 511 -12.83 -14.93 6.42
C ILE A 511 -11.43 -15.50 6.13
N ASP A 512 -10.68 -15.82 7.19
CA ASP A 512 -9.42 -16.55 7.14
C ASP A 512 -9.48 -17.80 8.03
N LEU A 513 -9.55 -18.97 7.42
CA LEU A 513 -9.51 -20.27 8.10
C LEU A 513 -8.24 -21.06 7.72
N SER A 514 -7.16 -20.38 7.35
CA SER A 514 -5.92 -21.02 6.90
C SER A 514 -5.43 -22.08 7.90
N ASP A 515 -4.84 -23.15 7.40
CA ASP A 515 -4.32 -24.28 8.16
C ASP A 515 -5.35 -25.05 9.00
N SER A 516 -6.65 -24.81 8.81
CA SER A 516 -7.71 -25.59 9.46
C SER A 516 -7.81 -26.97 8.82
N GLN A 517 -6.93 -27.87 9.24
CA GLN A 517 -6.77 -29.20 8.63
C GLN A 517 -8.04 -30.04 8.70
N ASN A 518 -8.92 -29.76 9.68
CA ASN A 518 -10.17 -30.47 9.89
C ASN A 518 -11.36 -29.92 9.09
N LEU A 519 -11.19 -28.82 8.36
CA LEU A 519 -12.26 -28.18 7.60
C LEU A 519 -12.68 -29.07 6.43
N ILE A 520 -13.97 -29.32 6.33
CA ILE A 520 -14.56 -30.28 5.38
C ILE A 520 -15.33 -29.55 4.28
N GLU A 521 -16.11 -28.55 4.68
CA GLU A 521 -16.96 -27.76 3.80
C GLU A 521 -17.05 -26.30 4.25
N ILE A 522 -17.30 -25.42 3.29
CA ILE A 522 -17.67 -24.02 3.53
C ILE A 522 -19.21 -23.91 3.51
N PRO A 523 -19.83 -23.23 4.49
CA PRO A 523 -21.28 -23.07 4.55
C PRO A 523 -21.80 -22.18 3.42
N ASP A 524 -23.12 -21.99 3.37
CA ASP A 524 -23.71 -21.01 2.46
C ASP A 524 -23.25 -19.57 2.82
N LEU A 525 -22.62 -18.90 1.86
CA LEU A 525 -22.16 -17.51 1.93
C LEU A 525 -23.14 -16.50 1.30
N SER A 526 -24.36 -16.92 0.93
CA SER A 526 -25.39 -16.05 0.33
C SER A 526 -25.74 -14.85 1.21
N GLY A 527 -25.69 -15.01 2.54
CA GLY A 527 -25.90 -13.92 3.49
C GLY A 527 -24.66 -13.06 3.77
N ALA A 528 -23.53 -13.26 3.09
CA ALA A 528 -22.31 -12.46 3.23
C ALA A 528 -21.94 -11.70 1.92
N PRO A 529 -22.82 -10.83 1.41
CA PRO A 529 -22.65 -10.21 0.08
C PRO A 529 -21.46 -9.23 -0.01
N ASN A 530 -20.97 -8.75 1.14
CA ASN A 530 -19.88 -7.78 1.23
C ASN A 530 -18.50 -8.41 1.48
N LEU A 531 -18.42 -9.75 1.39
CA LEU A 531 -17.17 -10.47 1.60
C LEU A 531 -16.14 -10.07 0.53
N LYS A 532 -15.03 -9.48 0.98
CA LYS A 532 -13.91 -9.06 0.14
C LYS A 532 -12.83 -10.14 0.06
N GLN A 533 -12.61 -10.92 1.12
CA GLN A 533 -11.55 -11.92 1.16
C GLN A 533 -11.98 -13.25 1.78
N LEU A 534 -11.68 -14.33 1.08
CA LEU A 534 -11.83 -15.70 1.56
C LEU A 534 -10.50 -16.44 1.45
N ILE A 535 -9.89 -16.70 2.60
CA ILE A 535 -8.56 -17.31 2.73
C ILE A 535 -8.69 -18.65 3.44
N LEU A 536 -8.38 -19.72 2.72
CA LEU A 536 -8.56 -21.11 3.13
C LEU A 536 -7.28 -21.93 2.83
N GLN A 537 -6.12 -21.30 2.99
CA GLN A 537 -4.84 -21.91 2.67
C GLN A 537 -4.63 -23.19 3.48
N ARG A 538 -4.07 -24.22 2.87
CA ARG A 538 -3.70 -25.51 3.46
C ARG A 538 -4.84 -26.19 4.24
N CYS A 539 -6.10 -25.92 3.91
CA CYS A 539 -7.25 -26.70 4.40
C CYS A 539 -7.31 -28.05 3.68
N THR A 540 -6.42 -28.98 4.04
CA THR A 540 -6.14 -30.19 3.22
C THR A 540 -7.32 -31.15 3.08
N ARG A 541 -8.28 -31.13 4.02
CA ARG A 541 -9.50 -31.96 4.01
C ARG A 541 -10.71 -31.28 3.35
N LEU A 542 -10.60 -30.00 2.97
CA LEU A 542 -11.68 -29.28 2.31
C LEU A 542 -12.00 -29.98 0.99
N TYR A 543 -13.23 -30.48 0.86
CA TYR A 543 -13.65 -31.22 -0.34
C TYR A 543 -14.78 -30.53 -1.10
N ASN A 544 -15.62 -29.75 -0.41
CA ASN A 544 -16.78 -29.08 -0.96
C ASN A 544 -16.76 -27.59 -0.66
N ILE A 545 -17.16 -26.79 -1.64
CA ILE A 545 -17.36 -25.36 -1.51
C ILE A 545 -18.78 -25.07 -1.98
N HIS A 546 -19.56 -24.38 -1.16
CA HIS A 546 -20.96 -24.08 -1.47
C HIS A 546 -21.10 -23.24 -2.75
N ALA A 547 -22.19 -23.46 -3.48
CA ALA A 547 -22.42 -22.84 -4.80
C ALA A 547 -22.48 -21.31 -4.73
N SER A 548 -22.94 -20.74 -3.61
CA SER A 548 -23.04 -19.29 -3.40
C SER A 548 -21.70 -18.55 -3.42
N LEU A 549 -20.56 -19.24 -3.30
CA LEU A 549 -19.26 -18.62 -3.60
C LEU A 549 -19.25 -18.02 -5.01
N GLY A 550 -19.95 -18.64 -5.97
CA GLY A 550 -20.02 -18.17 -7.35
C GLY A 550 -20.70 -16.81 -7.52
N ASP A 551 -21.46 -16.33 -6.53
CA ASP A 551 -22.25 -15.09 -6.63
C ASP A 551 -21.63 -13.91 -5.84
N LEU A 552 -20.43 -14.10 -5.25
CA LEU A 552 -19.77 -13.08 -4.43
C LEU A 552 -19.06 -12.01 -5.27
N LYS A 553 -19.83 -11.10 -5.87
CA LYS A 553 -19.34 -10.04 -6.78
C LYS A 553 -18.29 -9.10 -6.16
N ARG A 554 -18.30 -8.90 -4.84
CA ARG A 554 -17.37 -8.03 -4.10
C ARG A 554 -16.08 -8.72 -3.65
N LEU A 555 -15.91 -10.01 -3.95
CA LEU A 555 -14.74 -10.78 -3.55
C LEU A 555 -13.50 -10.35 -4.35
N ILE A 556 -12.50 -9.79 -3.66
CA ILE A 556 -11.23 -9.31 -4.20
C ILE A 556 -10.17 -10.42 -4.19
N ARG A 557 -10.15 -11.23 -3.12
CA ARG A 557 -9.16 -12.29 -2.92
C ARG A 557 -9.83 -13.63 -2.59
N LEU A 558 -9.50 -14.64 -3.39
CA LEU A 558 -9.84 -16.04 -3.13
C LEU A 558 -8.57 -16.88 -3.08
N ASP A 559 -8.24 -17.40 -1.91
CA ASP A 559 -7.00 -18.16 -1.68
C ASP A 559 -7.30 -19.55 -1.11
N LEU A 560 -7.21 -20.55 -1.98
CA LEU A 560 -7.46 -21.97 -1.73
C LEU A 560 -6.17 -22.80 -1.87
N ASN A 561 -5.00 -22.16 -1.77
CA ASN A 561 -3.71 -22.85 -1.88
C ASN A 561 -3.65 -24.07 -0.96
N GLY A 562 -3.14 -25.20 -1.44
CA GLY A 562 -2.91 -26.39 -0.63
C GLY A 562 -4.17 -27.14 -0.19
N CYS A 563 -5.36 -26.82 -0.73
CA CYS A 563 -6.60 -27.59 -0.51
C CYS A 563 -6.59 -28.92 -1.27
N LYS A 564 -5.77 -29.88 -0.80
CA LYS A 564 -5.46 -31.13 -1.51
C LYS A 564 -6.67 -32.01 -1.81
N CYS A 565 -7.73 -31.96 -1.01
CA CYS A 565 -8.95 -32.74 -1.23
C CYS A 565 -10.00 -32.07 -2.13
N LEU A 566 -9.80 -30.81 -2.52
CA LEU A 566 -10.77 -30.06 -3.31
C LEU A 566 -10.90 -30.67 -4.71
N LYS A 567 -12.11 -31.14 -5.04
CA LYS A 567 -12.39 -31.81 -6.33
C LYS A 567 -12.97 -30.86 -7.38
N SER A 568 -13.77 -29.91 -6.93
CA SER A 568 -14.51 -28.99 -7.80
C SER A 568 -14.79 -27.68 -7.08
N LEU A 569 -14.85 -26.61 -7.87
CA LEU A 569 -15.45 -25.32 -7.50
C LEU A 569 -16.92 -25.29 -7.93
N PRO A 570 -17.72 -24.30 -7.48
CA PRO A 570 -19.04 -24.04 -8.05
C PRO A 570 -18.98 -24.03 -9.58
N HIS A 571 -19.95 -24.68 -10.24
CA HIS A 571 -19.90 -24.85 -11.70
C HIS A 571 -19.88 -23.51 -12.44
N LYS A 572 -20.54 -22.49 -11.89
CA LYS A 572 -20.60 -21.12 -12.40
C LYS A 572 -19.97 -20.18 -11.38
N ILE A 573 -19.14 -19.24 -11.85
CA ILE A 573 -18.58 -18.15 -11.05
C ILE A 573 -18.82 -16.80 -11.74
N ASN A 574 -19.19 -15.80 -10.94
CA ASN A 574 -19.32 -14.40 -11.30
C ASN A 574 -18.67 -13.53 -10.19
N LEU A 575 -17.35 -13.39 -10.27
CA LEU A 575 -16.52 -12.71 -9.27
C LEU A 575 -15.94 -11.41 -9.85
N GLU A 576 -16.80 -10.42 -10.07
CA GLU A 576 -16.48 -9.17 -10.80
C GLU A 576 -15.29 -8.38 -10.21
N ALA A 577 -15.19 -8.34 -8.88
CA ALA A 577 -14.13 -7.61 -8.17
C ALA A 577 -12.82 -8.41 -7.97
N LEU A 578 -12.76 -9.66 -8.42
CA LEU A 578 -11.66 -10.57 -8.08
C LEU A 578 -10.35 -10.13 -8.73
N GLU A 579 -9.32 -9.93 -7.90
CA GLU A 579 -7.98 -9.52 -8.32
C GLU A 579 -6.97 -10.67 -8.20
N PHE A 580 -7.12 -11.48 -7.14
CA PHE A 580 -6.23 -12.58 -6.82
C PHE A 580 -7.01 -13.89 -6.65
N PHE A 581 -6.69 -14.87 -7.49
CA PHE A 581 -7.26 -16.21 -7.41
C PHE A 581 -6.15 -17.27 -7.33
N ASN A 582 -6.06 -17.97 -6.20
CA ASN A 582 -5.02 -18.96 -5.95
C ASN A 582 -5.61 -20.32 -5.60
N LEU A 583 -5.36 -21.30 -6.47
CA LEU A 583 -5.76 -22.71 -6.34
C LEU A 583 -4.53 -23.63 -6.32
N SER A 584 -3.33 -23.08 -6.15
CA SER A 584 -2.10 -23.87 -6.21
C SER A 584 -2.11 -25.03 -5.20
N GLY A 585 -1.61 -26.20 -5.58
CA GLY A 585 -1.61 -27.39 -4.71
C GLY A 585 -2.98 -28.05 -4.51
N CYS A 586 -4.04 -27.60 -5.20
CA CYS A 586 -5.33 -28.31 -5.27
C CYS A 586 -5.19 -29.57 -6.16
N SER A 587 -4.43 -30.56 -5.70
CA SER A 587 -4.00 -31.73 -6.48
C SER A 587 -5.14 -32.62 -7.03
N LYS A 588 -6.36 -32.51 -6.50
CA LYS A 588 -7.55 -33.25 -7.00
C LYS A 588 -8.46 -32.42 -7.90
N LEU A 589 -8.18 -31.13 -8.09
CA LEU A 589 -8.96 -30.24 -8.94
C LEU A 589 -8.67 -30.54 -10.41
N LYS A 590 -9.67 -31.05 -11.13
CA LYS A 590 -9.53 -31.51 -12.53
C LYS A 590 -10.06 -30.53 -13.58
N LYS A 591 -10.95 -29.62 -13.18
CA LYS A 591 -11.64 -28.68 -14.07
C LYS A 591 -11.67 -27.29 -13.42
N PHE A 592 -11.51 -26.27 -14.25
CA PHE A 592 -11.77 -24.89 -13.89
C PHE A 592 -13.28 -24.57 -14.09
N PRO A 593 -13.91 -23.75 -13.23
CA PRO A 593 -15.33 -23.41 -13.35
C PRO A 593 -15.65 -22.57 -14.59
N TYR A 594 -16.93 -22.57 -15.00
CA TYR A 594 -17.45 -21.70 -16.05
C TYR A 594 -17.60 -20.28 -15.51
N ILE A 595 -17.06 -19.30 -16.24
CA ILE A 595 -17.15 -17.89 -15.90
C ILE A 595 -18.37 -17.30 -16.63
N VAL A 596 -19.32 -16.73 -15.89
CA VAL A 596 -20.58 -16.19 -16.48
C VAL A 596 -20.36 -14.84 -17.16
N GLU A 597 -19.65 -13.94 -16.49
CA GLU A 597 -19.34 -12.58 -16.94
C GLU A 597 -17.82 -12.34 -16.85
N ASN A 598 -17.28 -11.41 -17.64
CA ASN A 598 -15.85 -11.11 -17.65
C ASN A 598 -15.34 -10.77 -16.23
N MET A 599 -14.13 -11.22 -15.87
CA MET A 599 -13.43 -10.83 -14.64
C MET A 599 -12.31 -9.85 -14.98
N PRO A 600 -12.61 -8.55 -15.20
CA PRO A 600 -11.64 -7.60 -15.74
C PRO A 600 -10.51 -7.25 -14.76
N ARG A 601 -10.74 -7.41 -13.44
CA ARG A 601 -9.77 -7.07 -12.40
C ARG A 601 -8.79 -8.19 -12.06
N LEU A 602 -9.05 -9.40 -12.56
CA LEU A 602 -8.24 -10.57 -12.22
C LEU A 602 -6.87 -10.45 -12.88
N TRP A 603 -5.88 -10.00 -12.12
CA TRP A 603 -4.52 -9.81 -12.63
C TRP A 603 -3.61 -11.01 -12.31
N LYS A 604 -3.93 -11.81 -11.28
CA LYS A 604 -3.15 -13.00 -10.90
C LYS A 604 -4.00 -14.23 -10.68
N LEU A 605 -3.72 -15.28 -11.47
CA LEU A 605 -4.28 -16.60 -11.33
C LEU A 605 -3.16 -17.63 -11.13
N ASN A 606 -3.25 -18.40 -10.04
CA ASN A 606 -2.32 -19.47 -9.74
C ASN A 606 -3.05 -20.81 -9.69
N LEU A 607 -2.71 -21.70 -10.62
CA LEU A 607 -3.21 -23.06 -10.79
C LEU A 607 -2.09 -24.11 -10.62
N SER A 608 -0.94 -23.74 -10.06
CA SER A 608 0.21 -24.64 -9.96
C SER A 608 -0.12 -25.92 -9.17
N GLU A 609 0.51 -27.04 -9.51
CA GLU A 609 0.34 -28.34 -8.84
C GLU A 609 -1.12 -28.83 -8.80
N THR A 610 -1.95 -28.41 -9.76
CA THR A 610 -3.33 -28.92 -9.92
C THR A 610 -3.40 -30.09 -10.91
N ALA A 611 -4.52 -30.83 -10.91
CA ALA A 611 -4.78 -31.91 -11.86
C ALA A 611 -5.60 -31.44 -13.07
N ILE A 612 -5.59 -30.13 -13.37
CA ILE A 612 -6.33 -29.55 -14.48
C ILE A 612 -5.81 -30.13 -15.81
N LYS A 613 -6.75 -30.48 -16.69
CA LYS A 613 -6.48 -30.99 -18.03
C LYS A 613 -6.82 -30.01 -19.15
N ASP A 614 -7.80 -29.13 -18.89
CA ASP A 614 -8.37 -28.23 -19.89
C ASP A 614 -8.60 -26.85 -19.25
N LEU A 615 -8.20 -25.81 -19.98
CA LEU A 615 -8.29 -24.40 -19.60
C LEU A 615 -9.24 -23.60 -20.51
N SER A 616 -9.99 -24.26 -21.40
CA SER A 616 -10.81 -23.61 -22.43
C SER A 616 -11.82 -22.60 -21.88
N LEU A 617 -12.37 -22.85 -20.68
CA LEU A 617 -13.35 -21.98 -20.03
C LEU A 617 -12.74 -20.74 -19.35
N LEU A 618 -11.44 -20.77 -19.04
CA LEU A 618 -10.75 -19.67 -18.36
C LEU A 618 -10.60 -18.44 -19.28
N VAL A 619 -10.30 -18.69 -20.55
CA VAL A 619 -9.70 -17.64 -21.39
C VAL A 619 -10.72 -16.73 -22.08
N ILE A 620 -11.99 -17.12 -22.12
CA ILE A 620 -13.03 -16.34 -22.81
C ILE A 620 -13.35 -15.05 -22.02
N HIS A 621 -13.08 -15.02 -20.71
CA HIS A 621 -13.64 -14.05 -19.77
C HIS A 621 -12.61 -13.50 -18.75
N SER A 622 -11.32 -13.42 -19.11
CA SER A 622 -10.26 -12.93 -18.19
C SER A 622 -9.20 -12.07 -18.91
N THR A 623 -9.64 -11.01 -19.60
CA THR A 623 -8.76 -10.17 -20.43
C THR A 623 -7.75 -9.30 -19.66
N GLY A 624 -7.96 -9.10 -18.35
CA GLY A 624 -7.07 -8.33 -17.46
C GLY A 624 -5.92 -9.12 -16.85
N LEU A 625 -5.75 -10.40 -17.19
CA LEU A 625 -4.77 -11.27 -16.53
C LEU A 625 -3.33 -10.88 -16.87
N ILE A 626 -2.53 -10.55 -15.83
CA ILE A 626 -1.12 -10.18 -15.94
C ILE A 626 -0.20 -11.39 -15.69
N LYS A 627 -0.58 -12.26 -14.74
CA LYS A 627 0.21 -13.42 -14.33
C LYS A 627 -0.64 -14.69 -14.29
N LEU A 628 -0.22 -15.70 -15.06
CA LEU A 628 -0.76 -17.06 -15.05
C LEU A 628 0.33 -18.06 -14.63
N ASP A 629 0.14 -18.71 -13.49
CA ASP A 629 1.04 -19.77 -13.00
C ASP A 629 0.34 -21.14 -13.11
N LEU A 630 0.88 -22.00 -13.97
CA LEU A 630 0.43 -23.37 -14.25
C LEU A 630 1.51 -24.40 -13.90
N ARG A 631 2.55 -24.00 -13.15
CA ARG A 631 3.67 -24.88 -12.81
C ARG A 631 3.23 -26.22 -12.23
N ASP A 632 3.91 -27.30 -12.58
CA ASP A 632 3.63 -28.67 -12.11
C ASP A 632 2.20 -29.16 -12.39
N CYS A 633 1.50 -28.59 -13.38
CA CYS A 633 0.26 -29.16 -13.91
C CYS A 633 0.54 -30.39 -14.78
N LYS A 634 0.96 -31.49 -14.16
CA LYS A 634 1.44 -32.73 -14.83
C LYS A 634 0.42 -33.42 -15.74
N ASN A 635 -0.84 -33.02 -15.70
CA ASN A 635 -1.92 -33.56 -16.55
C ASN A 635 -2.34 -32.62 -17.69
N LEU A 636 -1.75 -31.43 -17.78
CA LEU A 636 -1.97 -30.49 -18.87
C LEU A 636 -1.21 -30.97 -20.11
N SER A 637 -1.93 -31.38 -21.15
CA SER A 637 -1.35 -31.86 -22.41
C SER A 637 -1.26 -30.77 -23.48
N SER A 638 -2.14 -29.77 -23.43
CA SER A 638 -2.22 -28.73 -24.45
C SER A 638 -2.79 -27.45 -23.86
N LEU A 639 -2.45 -26.30 -24.43
CA LEU A 639 -3.09 -25.02 -24.11
C LEU A 639 -4.17 -24.69 -25.15
N PRO A 640 -5.33 -24.17 -24.75
CA PRO A 640 -6.36 -23.77 -25.71
C PRO A 640 -5.86 -22.58 -26.53
N ILE A 641 -6.19 -22.54 -27.84
CA ILE A 641 -5.85 -21.42 -28.74
C ILE A 641 -6.33 -20.08 -28.17
N ALA A 642 -7.43 -20.11 -27.40
CA ALA A 642 -7.96 -18.95 -26.71
C ALA A 642 -6.91 -18.24 -25.83
N ILE A 643 -5.91 -18.92 -25.25
CA ILE A 643 -4.84 -18.32 -24.42
C ILE A 643 -4.18 -17.09 -25.08
N CYS A 644 -4.13 -17.07 -26.41
CA CYS A 644 -3.60 -15.97 -27.21
C CYS A 644 -4.45 -14.69 -27.17
N ARG A 645 -5.61 -14.69 -26.49
CA ARG A 645 -6.48 -13.52 -26.26
C ARG A 645 -6.14 -12.77 -24.97
N LEU A 646 -5.25 -13.30 -24.14
CA LEU A 646 -4.83 -12.67 -22.88
C LEU A 646 -3.80 -11.56 -23.15
N MET A 647 -4.23 -10.48 -23.79
CA MET A 647 -3.34 -9.41 -24.28
C MET A 647 -2.55 -8.68 -23.16
N SER A 648 -3.06 -8.71 -21.92
CA SER A 648 -2.43 -8.09 -20.75
C SER A 648 -1.37 -8.99 -20.08
N LEU A 649 -1.19 -10.22 -20.54
CA LEU A 649 -0.37 -11.23 -19.88
C LEU A 649 1.11 -10.91 -20.02
N LYS A 650 1.79 -10.72 -18.88
CA LYS A 650 3.23 -10.47 -18.78
C LYS A 650 4.02 -11.69 -18.35
N THR A 651 3.41 -12.60 -17.60
CA THR A 651 4.08 -13.80 -17.09
C THR A 651 3.24 -15.04 -17.31
N LEU A 652 3.80 -16.02 -18.02
CA LEU A 652 3.25 -17.35 -18.23
C LEU A 652 4.25 -18.40 -17.71
N ASN A 653 3.88 -19.11 -16.64
CA ASN A 653 4.70 -20.18 -16.08
C ASN A 653 4.04 -21.54 -16.33
N LEU A 654 4.69 -22.40 -17.12
CA LEU A 654 4.28 -23.76 -17.48
C LEU A 654 5.31 -24.79 -17.01
N SER A 655 6.29 -24.41 -16.19
CA SER A 655 7.35 -25.30 -15.72
C SER A 655 6.79 -26.57 -15.09
N GLY A 656 7.41 -27.74 -15.30
CA GLY A 656 6.95 -29.02 -14.75
C GLY A 656 5.67 -29.58 -15.39
N CYS A 657 5.09 -28.93 -16.41
CA CYS A 657 3.98 -29.48 -17.21
C CYS A 657 4.48 -30.59 -18.14
N SER A 658 4.89 -31.71 -17.55
CA SER A 658 5.58 -32.84 -18.23
C SER A 658 4.84 -33.52 -19.39
N LYS A 659 3.55 -33.23 -19.62
CA LYS A 659 2.77 -33.75 -20.76
C LYS A 659 2.52 -32.71 -21.85
N LEU A 660 2.90 -31.45 -21.62
CA LEU A 660 2.75 -30.38 -22.59
C LEU A 660 3.85 -30.51 -23.64
N ASP A 661 3.49 -30.88 -24.87
CA ASP A 661 4.41 -31.14 -25.98
C ASP A 661 4.34 -30.08 -27.10
N GLU A 662 3.27 -29.29 -27.13
CA GLU A 662 3.08 -28.19 -28.07
C GLU A 662 2.51 -26.92 -27.41
N LEU A 663 2.88 -25.78 -27.99
CA LEU A 663 2.29 -24.47 -27.69
C LEU A 663 1.42 -24.01 -28.87
N PRO A 664 0.39 -23.18 -28.64
CA PRO A 664 -0.47 -22.72 -29.72
C PRO A 664 0.31 -21.83 -30.70
N GLU A 665 0.10 -22.06 -32.00
CA GLU A 665 0.82 -21.37 -33.08
C GLU A 665 0.63 -19.84 -33.05
N ASN A 666 -0.40 -19.32 -32.38
CA ASN A 666 -0.68 -17.89 -32.25
C ASN A 666 -0.16 -17.25 -30.95
N LEU A 667 0.70 -17.92 -30.17
CA LEU A 667 1.21 -17.41 -28.89
C LEU A 667 1.87 -16.02 -29.03
N GLY A 668 2.50 -15.74 -30.17
CA GLY A 668 3.09 -14.44 -30.50
C GLY A 668 2.15 -13.24 -30.45
N LYS A 669 0.82 -13.44 -30.41
CA LYS A 669 -0.16 -12.36 -30.25
C LYS A 669 -0.13 -11.71 -28.87
N ILE A 670 0.46 -12.38 -27.87
CA ILE A 670 0.61 -11.83 -26.52
C ILE A 670 1.83 -10.90 -26.49
N GLU A 671 1.77 -9.78 -27.21
CA GLU A 671 2.91 -8.88 -27.40
C GLU A 671 3.49 -8.34 -26.08
N GLY A 672 2.67 -8.25 -25.03
CA GLY A 672 3.06 -7.84 -23.68
C GLY A 672 3.79 -8.90 -22.84
N LEU A 673 4.01 -10.12 -23.35
CA LEU A 673 4.62 -11.20 -22.57
C LEU A 673 6.10 -10.91 -22.29
N GLU A 674 6.45 -10.80 -21.01
CA GLU A 674 7.82 -10.50 -20.55
C GLU A 674 8.56 -11.75 -20.06
N LYS A 675 7.84 -12.75 -19.52
CA LYS A 675 8.42 -13.99 -19.01
C LYS A 675 7.62 -15.22 -19.45
N LEU A 676 8.32 -16.16 -20.07
CA LEU A 676 7.82 -17.48 -20.46
C LEU A 676 8.72 -18.57 -19.87
N ASP A 677 8.16 -19.39 -18.99
CA ASP A 677 8.86 -20.53 -18.38
C ASP A 677 8.23 -21.84 -18.82
N LEU A 678 8.99 -22.64 -19.55
CA LEU A 678 8.62 -23.93 -20.12
C LEU A 678 9.47 -25.07 -19.54
N SER A 679 10.20 -24.82 -18.45
CA SER A 679 11.18 -25.77 -17.90
C SER A 679 10.54 -27.13 -17.59
N GLY A 680 11.17 -28.25 -17.95
CA GLY A 680 10.68 -29.60 -17.62
C GLY A 680 9.35 -29.96 -18.30
N THR A 681 9.04 -29.33 -19.44
CA THR A 681 7.93 -29.72 -20.32
C THR A 681 8.39 -30.74 -21.38
N ALA A 682 7.45 -31.31 -22.12
CA ALA A 682 7.73 -32.23 -23.23
C ALA A 682 7.83 -31.51 -24.59
N ILE A 683 7.96 -30.17 -24.59
CA ILE A 683 7.95 -29.36 -25.80
C ILE A 683 9.06 -29.77 -26.75
N THR A 684 8.68 -29.99 -28.00
CA THR A 684 9.59 -30.39 -29.10
C THR A 684 10.00 -29.22 -29.98
N SER A 685 9.14 -28.20 -30.09
CA SER A 685 9.41 -26.98 -30.85
C SER A 685 8.64 -25.81 -30.28
N LEU A 686 9.17 -24.61 -30.45
CA LEU A 686 8.45 -23.36 -30.20
C LEU A 686 7.62 -22.98 -31.44
N PRO A 687 6.47 -22.30 -31.27
CA PRO A 687 5.63 -21.89 -32.40
C PRO A 687 6.34 -20.84 -33.25
N SER A 688 6.05 -20.77 -34.56
CA SER A 688 6.73 -19.82 -35.44
C SER A 688 6.41 -18.37 -35.08
N SER A 689 5.23 -18.12 -34.48
CA SER A 689 4.84 -16.79 -34.01
C SER A 689 5.63 -16.28 -32.80
N ILE A 690 6.44 -17.10 -32.11
CA ILE A 690 7.15 -16.67 -30.90
C ILE A 690 8.08 -15.49 -31.15
N VAL A 691 8.58 -15.34 -32.38
CA VAL A 691 9.41 -14.22 -32.84
C VAL A 691 8.71 -12.86 -32.72
N HIS A 692 7.38 -12.84 -32.60
CA HIS A 692 6.59 -11.61 -32.42
C HIS A 692 6.53 -11.15 -30.95
N LEU A 693 7.04 -11.93 -29.99
CA LEU A 693 7.08 -11.56 -28.57
C LEU A 693 8.21 -10.54 -28.28
N LYS A 694 8.05 -9.33 -28.79
CA LYS A 694 9.05 -8.26 -28.73
C LYS A 694 9.41 -7.80 -27.32
N ASN A 695 8.57 -8.07 -26.32
CA ASN A 695 8.82 -7.70 -24.92
C ASN A 695 9.37 -8.86 -24.08
N LEU A 696 9.61 -10.04 -24.67
CA LEU A 696 10.07 -11.22 -23.94
C LEU A 696 11.50 -11.00 -23.43
N LYS A 697 11.64 -10.95 -22.10
CA LYS A 697 12.91 -10.77 -21.39
C LYS A 697 13.46 -12.09 -20.87
N VAL A 698 12.59 -12.99 -20.42
CA VAL A 698 12.98 -14.27 -19.81
C VAL A 698 12.33 -15.43 -20.55
N LEU A 699 13.15 -16.33 -21.08
CA LEU A 699 12.73 -17.59 -21.69
C LEU A 699 13.50 -18.73 -21.03
N SER A 700 12.77 -19.61 -20.34
CA SER A 700 13.35 -20.85 -19.81
C SER A 700 12.78 -22.07 -20.52
N LEU A 701 13.67 -22.91 -21.02
CA LEU A 701 13.40 -24.23 -21.62
C LEU A 701 14.15 -25.33 -20.85
N SER A 702 14.66 -25.02 -19.66
CA SER A 702 15.49 -25.94 -18.86
C SER A 702 14.85 -27.31 -18.69
N GLY A 703 15.52 -28.40 -19.05
CA GLY A 703 14.99 -29.75 -18.93
C GLY A 703 13.95 -30.15 -19.99
N CYS A 704 13.77 -29.37 -21.06
CA CYS A 704 12.93 -29.72 -22.20
C CYS A 704 13.60 -30.79 -23.07
N VAL A 705 13.47 -32.07 -22.68
CA VAL A 705 14.09 -33.20 -23.40
C VAL A 705 13.60 -33.38 -24.83
N GLY A 706 12.41 -32.87 -25.16
CA GLY A 706 11.82 -32.92 -26.51
C GLY A 706 12.63 -32.16 -27.56
N LEU A 707 13.39 -31.14 -27.16
CA LEU A 707 14.21 -30.30 -28.07
C LEU A 707 15.40 -31.03 -28.69
N SER A 708 15.84 -32.16 -28.10
CA SER A 708 16.95 -32.98 -28.62
C SER A 708 16.50 -34.22 -29.39
N SER A 709 15.18 -34.50 -29.42
CA SER A 709 14.66 -35.79 -29.82
C SER A 709 14.45 -35.89 -31.33
N ASN A 710 15.43 -36.45 -32.03
CA ASN A 710 15.25 -37.06 -33.36
C ASN A 710 14.37 -38.32 -33.26
N LYS A 711 13.09 -38.19 -32.94
CA LYS A 711 12.14 -39.31 -33.06
C LYS A 711 11.85 -39.56 -34.54
N LEU A 712 12.81 -40.21 -35.21
CA LEU A 712 12.55 -41.04 -36.38
C LEU A 712 11.64 -42.19 -35.92
N THR A 713 10.33 -41.97 -35.89
CA THR A 713 9.38 -43.10 -35.87
C THR A 713 9.56 -43.85 -37.19
N ARG A 714 10.37 -44.91 -37.15
CA ARG A 714 10.45 -45.95 -38.18
C ARG A 714 9.07 -46.55 -38.40
N PHE A 715 8.35 -46.07 -39.42
CA PHE A 715 7.33 -46.85 -40.11
C PHE A 715 7.81 -47.03 -41.55
N PRO A 716 8.12 -48.27 -42.00
CA PRO A 716 8.33 -48.52 -43.42
C PRO A 716 6.95 -48.54 -44.10
N LEU A 717 6.86 -47.88 -45.27
CA LEU A 717 5.70 -47.76 -46.17
C LEU A 717 4.77 -46.55 -45.93
N MET A 718 5.26 -45.36 -46.29
CA MET A 718 4.58 -44.28 -47.05
C MET A 718 5.51 -43.05 -47.01
N GLN A 719 5.46 -42.18 -48.02
CA GLN A 719 6.47 -41.14 -48.31
C GLN A 719 6.95 -40.33 -47.09
N PRO A 720 8.27 -40.05 -46.97
CA PRO A 720 8.82 -39.34 -45.82
C PRO A 720 8.45 -37.86 -45.88
N ARG A 721 7.46 -37.43 -45.11
CA ARG A 721 7.44 -36.04 -44.63
C ARG A 721 8.62 -35.93 -43.66
N ARG A 722 9.75 -35.36 -44.12
CA ARG A 722 10.85 -34.95 -43.24
C ARG A 722 10.24 -34.02 -42.18
N SER A 723 10.05 -34.51 -40.96
CA SER A 723 9.85 -33.63 -39.81
C SER A 723 11.08 -32.74 -39.72
N PRO A 724 10.93 -31.41 -39.58
CA PRO A 724 12.09 -30.53 -39.41
C PRO A 724 12.86 -30.94 -38.15
N ASP A 725 14.19 -30.84 -38.22
CA ASP A 725 15.07 -31.02 -37.07
C ASP A 725 14.64 -30.05 -35.94
N PRO A 726 14.32 -30.56 -34.73
CA PRO A 726 13.96 -29.72 -33.58
C PRO A 726 14.94 -28.56 -33.35
N MET A 727 16.24 -28.78 -33.60
CA MET A 727 17.26 -27.74 -33.47
C MET A 727 17.15 -26.67 -34.56
N GLY A 728 16.86 -27.05 -35.81
CA GLY A 728 16.61 -26.10 -36.91
C GLY A 728 15.33 -25.29 -36.73
N MET A 729 14.35 -25.79 -35.94
CA MET A 729 13.17 -25.01 -35.55
C MET A 729 13.48 -24.04 -34.41
N LEU A 730 14.23 -24.49 -33.39
CA LEU A 730 14.68 -23.60 -32.30
C LEU A 730 15.52 -22.44 -32.85
N GLU A 731 16.38 -22.71 -33.84
CA GLU A 731 17.12 -21.68 -34.59
C GLU A 731 16.18 -20.60 -35.13
N ARG A 732 15.12 -20.98 -35.85
CA ARG A 732 14.16 -20.03 -36.43
C ARG A 732 13.34 -19.30 -35.38
N SER A 733 13.04 -19.94 -34.26
CA SER A 733 12.24 -19.37 -33.17
C SER A 733 13.01 -18.36 -32.32
N LEU A 734 14.34 -18.48 -32.25
CA LEU A 734 15.20 -17.54 -31.51
C LEU A 734 15.53 -16.28 -32.34
N ILE A 735 15.45 -16.35 -33.67
CA ILE A 735 15.61 -15.19 -34.55
C ILE A 735 14.50 -14.17 -34.23
N GLY A 736 14.88 -12.98 -33.78
CA GLY A 736 13.96 -11.87 -33.52
C GLY A 736 13.62 -11.63 -32.05
N LEU A 737 14.07 -12.47 -31.12
CA LEU A 737 13.92 -12.26 -29.67
C LEU A 737 14.99 -11.30 -29.11
N CYS A 738 15.17 -10.13 -29.74
CA CYS A 738 16.27 -9.22 -29.43
C CYS A 738 16.18 -8.57 -28.03
N SER A 739 15.01 -8.61 -27.38
CA SER A 739 14.78 -8.08 -26.04
C SER A 739 15.09 -9.08 -24.92
N LEU A 740 15.47 -10.30 -25.27
CA LEU A 740 15.72 -11.38 -24.31
C LEU A 740 16.96 -11.07 -23.48
N THR A 741 16.80 -11.03 -22.16
CA THR A 741 17.87 -10.79 -21.18
C THR A 741 18.31 -12.07 -20.49
N GLU A 742 17.42 -13.06 -20.35
CA GLU A 742 17.71 -14.36 -19.75
C GLU A 742 17.22 -15.50 -20.63
N LEU A 743 18.13 -16.40 -20.99
CA LEU A 743 17.86 -17.65 -21.71
C LEU A 743 18.41 -18.84 -20.92
N ASP A 744 17.53 -19.77 -20.56
CA ASP A 744 17.91 -21.02 -19.92
C ASP A 744 17.60 -22.22 -20.83
N LEU A 745 18.64 -22.90 -21.29
CA LEU A 745 18.60 -24.15 -22.06
C LEU A 745 19.26 -25.30 -21.28
N SER A 746 19.36 -25.21 -19.96
CA SER A 746 20.05 -26.22 -19.16
C SER A 746 19.35 -27.58 -19.24
N TYR A 747 20.08 -28.69 -19.17
CA TYR A 747 19.54 -30.05 -19.16
C TYR A 747 18.62 -30.41 -20.35
N CYS A 748 18.77 -29.74 -21.50
CA CYS A 748 17.98 -29.99 -22.71
C CYS A 748 18.56 -31.13 -23.59
N ASN A 749 19.71 -31.69 -23.21
CA ASN A 749 20.46 -32.68 -24.01
C ASN A 749 20.81 -32.17 -25.43
N VAL A 750 21.07 -30.86 -25.54
CA VAL A 750 21.47 -30.22 -26.80
C VAL A 750 22.92 -30.59 -27.13
N GLN A 751 23.18 -31.01 -28.38
CA GLN A 751 24.51 -31.40 -28.87
C GLN A 751 25.23 -30.27 -29.60
N THR A 752 24.49 -29.33 -30.18
CA THR A 752 25.04 -28.20 -30.92
C THR A 752 24.25 -26.96 -30.55
N ILE A 753 24.94 -25.88 -30.23
CA ILE A 753 24.29 -24.60 -29.94
C ILE A 753 24.32 -23.75 -31.21
N PRO A 754 23.19 -23.18 -31.64
CA PRO A 754 23.11 -22.48 -32.91
C PRO A 754 23.85 -21.14 -32.91
N ASN A 755 24.50 -20.81 -34.03
CA ASN A 755 25.15 -19.51 -34.22
C ASN A 755 24.19 -18.32 -34.11
N VAL A 756 22.89 -18.55 -34.32
CA VAL A 756 21.83 -17.55 -34.15
C VAL A 756 21.79 -16.94 -32.74
N LEU A 757 22.30 -17.63 -31.71
CA LEU A 757 22.37 -17.06 -30.36
C LEU A 757 23.11 -15.71 -30.30
N GLY A 758 24.14 -15.51 -31.14
CA GLY A 758 24.87 -14.24 -31.20
C GLY A 758 24.00 -13.04 -31.61
N CYS A 759 22.82 -13.27 -32.20
CA CYS A 759 21.86 -12.22 -32.54
C CYS A 759 21.06 -11.69 -31.33
N LEU A 760 21.17 -12.31 -30.14
CA LEU A 760 20.46 -11.90 -28.92
C LEU A 760 21.24 -10.78 -28.20
N SER A 761 21.29 -9.60 -28.81
CA SER A 761 22.14 -8.49 -28.33
C SER A 761 21.87 -8.01 -26.90
N SER A 762 20.67 -8.24 -26.36
CA SER A 762 20.29 -7.84 -24.99
C SER A 762 20.56 -8.90 -23.93
N LEU A 763 21.10 -10.06 -24.31
CA LEU A 763 21.25 -11.20 -23.41
C LEU A 763 22.29 -10.91 -22.33
N ASP A 764 21.88 -11.04 -21.06
CA ASP A 764 22.68 -10.79 -19.86
C ASP A 764 23.04 -12.11 -19.15
N ILE A 765 22.09 -13.06 -19.15
CA ILE A 765 22.18 -14.35 -18.47
C ILE A 765 21.93 -15.48 -19.48
N LEU A 766 22.93 -16.35 -19.65
CA LEU A 766 22.82 -17.55 -20.48
C LEU A 766 23.15 -18.79 -19.65
N ARG A 767 22.18 -19.70 -19.50
CA ARG A 767 22.35 -20.97 -18.81
C ARG A 767 22.29 -22.14 -19.78
N LEU A 768 23.36 -22.93 -19.83
CA LEU A 768 23.53 -24.07 -20.74
C LEU A 768 24.01 -25.32 -20.00
N ARG A 769 23.98 -25.32 -18.67
CA ARG A 769 24.45 -26.41 -17.81
C ARG A 769 23.76 -27.74 -18.15
N GLY A 770 24.42 -28.87 -18.01
CA GLY A 770 23.83 -30.20 -18.19
C GLY A 770 23.53 -30.58 -19.64
N ASN A 771 24.21 -29.97 -20.61
CA ASN A 771 24.13 -30.32 -22.03
C ASN A 771 25.40 -31.01 -22.53
N ASN A 772 25.34 -31.59 -23.74
CA ASN A 772 26.39 -32.43 -24.33
C ASN A 772 27.04 -31.79 -25.57
N PHE A 773 27.08 -30.46 -25.65
CA PHE A 773 27.74 -29.77 -26.76
C PHE A 773 29.26 -29.81 -26.64
N VAL A 774 29.94 -29.95 -27.78
CA VAL A 774 31.41 -30.07 -27.85
C VAL A 774 32.10 -28.71 -27.81
N CYS A 775 31.48 -27.70 -28.42
CA CYS A 775 31.99 -26.35 -28.47
C CYS A 775 30.86 -25.32 -28.38
N LEU A 776 31.19 -24.12 -27.91
CA LEU A 776 30.32 -22.96 -28.00
C LEU A 776 30.41 -22.37 -29.43
N PRO A 777 29.33 -21.75 -29.95
CA PRO A 777 29.36 -21.11 -31.26
C PRO A 777 30.27 -19.88 -31.24
N GLU A 778 31.00 -19.62 -32.33
CA GLU A 778 31.86 -18.44 -32.44
C GLU A 778 31.08 -17.14 -32.22
N SER A 779 29.81 -17.12 -32.61
CA SER A 779 28.93 -15.96 -32.44
C SER A 779 28.62 -15.60 -30.98
N ILE A 780 28.99 -16.44 -30.00
CA ILE A 780 28.85 -16.10 -28.57
C ILE A 780 29.62 -14.83 -28.20
N ILE A 781 30.71 -14.53 -28.92
CA ILE A 781 31.49 -13.29 -28.74
C ILE A 781 30.69 -12.03 -29.10
N GLN A 782 29.58 -12.16 -29.83
CA GLN A 782 28.71 -11.06 -30.24
C GLN A 782 27.75 -10.65 -29.11
N LEU A 783 27.65 -11.43 -28.03
CA LEU A 783 26.82 -11.15 -26.87
C LEU A 783 27.50 -10.13 -25.93
N SER A 784 27.58 -8.87 -26.38
CA SER A 784 28.30 -7.80 -25.66
C SER A 784 27.76 -7.47 -24.27
N ASN A 785 26.51 -7.84 -23.97
CA ASN A 785 25.86 -7.59 -22.69
C ASN A 785 25.91 -8.78 -21.72
N LEU A 786 26.48 -9.92 -22.12
CA LEU A 786 26.47 -11.15 -21.31
C LEU A 786 27.34 -11.00 -20.05
N ARG A 787 26.73 -11.05 -18.87
CA ARG A 787 27.43 -11.00 -17.57
C ARG A 787 27.54 -12.36 -16.89
N TYR A 788 26.63 -13.29 -17.19
CA TYR A 788 26.60 -14.61 -16.57
C TYR A 788 26.42 -15.72 -17.59
N LEU A 789 27.39 -16.63 -17.64
CA LEU A 789 27.39 -17.83 -18.47
C LEU A 789 27.55 -19.08 -17.59
N ASP A 790 26.54 -19.93 -17.55
CA ASP A 790 26.53 -21.18 -16.77
C ASP A 790 26.70 -22.39 -17.70
N ILE A 791 27.87 -23.04 -17.62
CA ILE A 791 28.25 -24.20 -18.42
C ILE A 791 28.93 -25.24 -17.53
N ASP A 792 28.82 -26.53 -17.87
CA ASP A 792 29.61 -27.56 -17.20
C ASP A 792 31.04 -27.58 -17.75
N ILE A 793 32.04 -27.70 -16.87
CA ILE A 793 33.47 -27.73 -17.26
C ILE A 793 33.81 -28.96 -18.12
N ILE A 794 33.07 -30.06 -17.96
CA ILE A 794 33.35 -31.34 -18.62
C ILE A 794 32.95 -31.33 -20.11
N SER A 795 31.99 -30.48 -20.52
CA SER A 795 31.54 -30.44 -21.92
C SER A 795 32.53 -29.74 -22.88
N LEU A 796 33.53 -29.01 -22.36
CA LEU A 796 34.55 -28.32 -23.15
C LEU A 796 35.86 -29.10 -23.31
N ILE A 797 35.99 -30.29 -22.71
CA ILE A 797 37.18 -31.13 -22.87
C ILE A 797 36.96 -32.04 -24.09
N PRO A 798 37.79 -31.96 -25.15
CA PRO A 798 37.70 -32.92 -26.24
C PRO A 798 37.94 -34.32 -25.66
N ARG A 799 36.96 -35.23 -25.82
CA ARG A 799 37.19 -36.65 -25.56
C ARG A 799 38.28 -37.09 -26.54
N VAL A 800 39.51 -37.22 -26.04
CA VAL A 800 40.60 -37.88 -26.73
C VAL A 800 40.14 -39.32 -26.98
N GLN A 801 39.98 -39.68 -28.26
CA GLN A 801 39.62 -41.03 -28.71
C GLN A 801 40.71 -42.04 -28.39
#